data_AF-A0A974E434-F1
#
_entry.id   AF-A0A974E434-F1
#
_cell.length_a   1.000
_cell.length_b   1.000
_cell.length_c   1.000
_cell.angle_alpha   90.00
_cell.angle_beta   90.00
_cell.angle_gamma   90.00
#
_symmetry.space_group_name_H-M   'P 1'
#
loop_
_entity.id
_entity.type
_entity.pdbx_description
1 polymer ?
#
loop_
_entity_poly.entity_id
_entity_poly.type
_entity_poly.pdbx_seq_one_letter_code
_entity_poly.pdbx_strand_id
1 'polypeptide(L)'
;MASLSSSFLVLFLLFQNSCYCFRSPLSVFKRYEESTRSLSNDCLGTTRPVMSPGSSDYTLDIRMPGVTPTESDTYLCKSYRLPVDDEAYVVDFRPHANMDTAHHMLLFGCNIPSSTDDYWDCSAGTCMDKSSIMYAWAKNAPPTKLPEGVGFRVGGKSGSRYFVLQVHYGNVKAFQDKHKDCTGVTVRVTPEKQPQIAGIYLSMSVDTVIPPGEEAVNSDIACLYNRPTIHPFAYRVHTHQLGQVVSGFRVRHGKWSLIGRQSPQLPQAFYPVEHPVEISPGDIIATRCLFTGKGRTSATYIGGTSNDEMCNLYIMYYMDAAHATSYMTCVQTGEPKLFQNIPEIANVPIPVSPDMMMMMGHGHHHTEAEPEKNTGLQQPKREEEEVLDQDVHLEEDTDWPGVNLKVGQVSGLALDPKNNLAIFHRGDHVWDENSFDRNFVYQQRGIGPIQESTILVVDPSTSKVLKSTGKNLFFLPHGLTIDRDGNYWVTDVALHQVFKLGAGKETPLLVLGRAFQPGSDRKHFCQPTDVAVDPITGNFFVADGYCNSRIMQFSPNGMFIMQWGEETSSNVPRPGQFRIPHSLTMVPDQGQLCVADRENGRIQCFHAETGNFVKQIKHQEFGREVFAVSYAPGGVLYAVNGKPYYGYSAPVQGFMLNFSNGDILDTFIPARKNFDMPHDIAAADDGTVYVGDAHANAVWKFSPSKAEHRSVKKAGIEVEEITETEIFETHIRSRPKTNESVEKQTQEKQQKQKNSAGVSTQEKQNVVQEINAGVPTQEKQNVVQESSAGVPTQEKQSVVQESSAGVSTQEKQSVVQESSAGVSFVLIITLLIIPIAVLIAIAIFIRWRKVRMYGGDIDHKSESSSVGILGKLRGKGSGGLNLGTFFATHKGYSRKGFDRLSTEGSDQEKDDDDGSDSEEEYSAPPIPPAPVSSS
;
A
#
# COMPACT_ATOMS: atom_id res chain seq x y z
N MET A 1 11.09 -30.89 78.82
CA MET A 1 11.05 -30.33 77.45
C MET A 1 12.49 -30.42 76.93
N ALA A 2 12.97 -31.54 76.38
CA ALA A 2 12.31 -32.69 75.76
C ALA A 2 11.56 -32.35 74.47
N SER A 3 11.97 -33.02 73.38
CA SER A 3 11.64 -32.87 71.95
C SER A 3 11.89 -31.47 71.33
N LEU A 4 12.29 -31.33 70.07
CA LEU A 4 12.67 -32.33 69.05
C LEU A 4 14.16 -32.18 68.67
N SER A 5 14.98 -33.19 68.95
CA SER A 5 16.40 -33.25 68.52
C SER A 5 16.83 -34.68 68.14
N SER A 6 15.91 -35.44 67.54
CA SER A 6 16.12 -36.81 67.06
C SER A 6 15.23 -37.06 65.85
N SER A 7 15.84 -37.42 64.69
CA SER A 7 15.26 -38.14 63.53
C SER A 7 16.11 -38.01 62.25
N PHE A 8 17.13 -37.13 62.24
CA PHE A 8 18.01 -36.89 61.08
C PHE A 8 19.00 -38.05 60.75
N LEU A 9 18.77 -39.28 61.24
CA LEU A 9 19.75 -40.36 61.23
C LEU A 9 19.23 -41.74 60.75
N VAL A 10 18.02 -41.82 60.18
CA VAL A 10 17.37 -43.11 59.84
C VAL A 10 17.20 -43.36 58.33
N LEU A 11 17.29 -42.33 57.48
CA LEU A 11 16.99 -42.45 56.04
C LEU A 11 18.23 -42.35 55.13
N PHE A 12 19.37 -42.90 55.56
CA PHE A 12 20.65 -42.84 54.82
C PHE A 12 21.42 -44.18 54.74
N LEU A 13 20.77 -45.31 55.08
CA LEU A 13 21.44 -46.62 55.21
C LEU A 13 20.71 -47.82 54.56
N LEU A 14 19.85 -47.59 53.57
CA LEU A 14 19.38 -48.66 52.67
C LEU A 14 19.49 -48.20 51.20
N PHE A 15 19.83 -49.15 50.33
CA PHE A 15 20.03 -48.99 48.88
C PHE A 15 21.25 -48.16 48.42
N GLN A 16 22.44 -48.62 48.81
CA GLN A 16 23.50 -48.74 47.80
C GLN A 16 23.28 -50.03 47.00
N ASN A 17 23.14 -49.93 45.67
CA ASN A 17 23.84 -50.81 44.73
C ASN A 17 23.69 -50.34 43.27
N SER A 18 24.83 -50.02 42.66
CA SER A 18 25.27 -50.37 41.29
C SER A 18 24.31 -50.28 40.07
N CYS A 19 24.70 -49.74 38.90
CA CYS A 19 25.78 -48.79 38.56
C CYS A 19 25.71 -48.34 37.08
N TYR A 20 26.44 -47.25 36.75
CA TYR A 20 26.82 -46.74 35.42
C TYR A 20 25.91 -45.79 34.63
N CYS A 21 26.60 -44.90 33.89
CA CYS A 21 26.14 -43.98 32.84
C CYS A 21 25.14 -42.86 33.22
N PHE A 22 25.63 -41.83 33.93
CA PHE A 22 25.11 -40.46 33.80
C PHE A 22 26.25 -39.42 33.71
N ARG A 23 26.06 -38.38 32.89
CA ARG A 23 27.01 -37.25 32.74
C ARG A 23 26.81 -36.19 33.85
N SER A 24 27.83 -35.37 34.08
CA SER A 24 27.93 -34.46 35.25
C SER A 24 26.81 -33.39 35.33
N PRO A 25 26.28 -33.10 36.54
CA PRO A 25 25.21 -32.09 36.75
C PRO A 25 25.69 -30.62 36.75
N LEU A 26 26.97 -30.35 36.50
CA LEU A 26 27.55 -28.99 36.55
C LEU A 26 26.99 -28.01 35.50
N SER A 27 26.30 -28.49 34.46
CA SER A 27 25.64 -27.66 33.45
C SER A 27 24.32 -27.03 33.90
N VAL A 28 23.64 -27.63 34.88
CA VAL A 28 22.29 -27.20 35.31
C VAL A 28 22.38 -26.10 36.38
N PHE A 29 23.24 -26.28 37.39
CA PHE A 29 23.35 -25.31 38.49
C PHE A 29 23.86 -23.94 38.04
N LYS A 30 24.76 -23.88 37.04
CA LYS A 30 25.23 -22.60 36.51
C LYS A 30 24.11 -21.79 35.83
N ARG A 31 23.09 -22.46 35.27
CA ARG A 31 21.95 -21.82 34.58
C ARG A 31 20.82 -21.40 35.54
N TYR A 32 20.82 -21.87 36.79
CA TYR A 32 19.81 -21.51 37.79
C TYR A 32 20.21 -20.27 38.62
N GLU A 33 21.51 -20.06 38.87
CA GLU A 33 22.01 -18.92 39.66
C GLU A 33 21.96 -17.57 38.89
N GLU A 34 21.73 -17.60 37.57
CA GLU A 34 21.59 -16.40 36.74
C GLU A 34 20.14 -15.85 36.72
N SER A 35 19.15 -16.64 37.15
CA SER A 35 17.73 -16.27 37.20
C SER A 35 17.37 -15.19 38.25
N THR A 36 18.32 -14.79 39.10
CA THR A 36 18.14 -13.75 40.14
C THR A 36 19.20 -12.65 40.10
N ARG A 37 19.90 -12.48 38.97
CA ARG A 37 20.72 -11.27 38.74
C ARG A 37 19.87 -10.14 38.13
N SER A 38 19.99 -8.94 38.70
CA SER A 38 19.54 -7.71 38.05
C SER A 38 20.26 -7.53 36.70
N LEU A 39 19.65 -6.78 35.77
CA LEU A 39 20.16 -6.46 34.42
C LEU A 39 21.69 -6.49 34.33
N SER A 40 22.24 -7.32 33.42
CA SER A 40 23.68 -7.24 33.14
C SER A 40 24.02 -5.86 32.56
N ASN A 41 25.20 -5.35 32.91
CA ASN A 41 25.63 -4.02 32.48
C ASN A 41 25.82 -3.92 30.95
N ASP A 42 25.99 -5.05 30.26
CA ASP A 42 26.26 -5.10 28.81
C ASP A 42 25.10 -4.60 27.95
N CYS A 43 23.87 -4.67 28.46
CA CYS A 43 22.67 -4.10 27.85
C CYS A 43 22.34 -2.69 28.35
N LEU A 44 22.99 -2.22 29.43
CA LEU A 44 22.91 -0.84 29.92
C LEU A 44 23.97 0.04 29.24
N GLY A 45 24.09 -0.08 27.92
CA GLY A 45 24.96 0.76 27.10
C GLY A 45 24.62 2.24 27.32
N THR A 46 25.60 3.03 27.77
CA THR A 46 25.35 4.43 28.09
C THR A 46 25.14 5.23 26.81
N THR A 47 23.91 5.73 26.59
CA THR A 47 23.57 6.70 25.52
C THR A 47 24.26 8.07 25.68
N ARG A 48 25.15 8.21 26.66
CA ARG A 48 26.03 9.37 26.86
C ARG A 48 27.36 9.09 26.15
N PRO A 49 27.88 10.01 25.31
CA PRO A 49 29.17 9.82 24.68
C PRO A 49 30.28 9.71 25.73
N VAL A 50 31.14 8.70 25.60
CA VAL A 50 32.30 8.54 26.48
C VAL A 50 33.45 9.35 25.90
N MET A 51 33.78 10.47 26.55
CA MET A 51 34.91 11.30 26.15
C MET A 51 36.23 10.64 26.54
N SER A 52 37.20 10.67 25.63
CA SER A 52 38.55 10.14 25.86
C SER A 52 39.31 11.07 26.81
N PRO A 53 39.87 10.59 27.95
CA PRO A 53 40.57 11.46 28.89
C PRO A 53 41.73 12.23 28.26
N GLY A 54 41.61 13.56 28.16
CA GLY A 54 42.62 14.44 27.57
C GLY A 54 42.52 14.65 26.05
N SER A 55 41.47 14.14 25.38
CA SER A 55 41.17 14.42 23.97
C SER A 55 39.72 14.91 23.79
N SER A 56 39.45 15.57 22.66
CA SER A 56 38.10 15.87 22.18
C SER A 56 37.41 14.70 21.47
N ASP A 57 38.12 13.58 21.26
CA ASP A 57 37.56 12.31 20.77
C ASP A 57 36.53 11.75 21.76
N TYR A 58 35.40 11.26 21.23
CA TYR A 58 34.43 10.49 21.99
C TYR A 58 34.04 9.18 21.28
N THR A 59 33.63 8.19 22.05
CA THR A 59 32.96 7.00 21.51
C THR A 59 31.45 7.08 21.73
N LEU A 60 30.70 6.56 20.75
CA LEU A 60 29.25 6.39 20.82
C LEU A 60 28.92 4.91 20.65
N ASP A 61 28.27 4.32 21.65
CA ASP A 61 27.85 2.92 21.66
C ASP A 61 26.44 2.83 21.06
N ILE A 62 26.36 2.30 19.84
CA ILE A 62 25.13 2.18 19.05
C ILE A 62 24.67 0.72 19.13
N ARG A 63 23.73 0.42 20.02
CA ARG A 63 23.30 -0.96 20.36
C ARG A 63 21.79 -1.15 20.29
N MET A 64 21.33 -2.38 20.10
CA MET A 64 19.93 -2.75 20.30
C MET A 64 19.54 -2.71 21.79
N PRO A 65 18.30 -2.28 22.13
CA PRO A 65 17.87 -1.99 23.50
C PRO A 65 17.46 -3.22 24.33
N GLY A 66 18.16 -4.34 24.16
CA GLY A 66 17.76 -5.61 24.77
C GLY A 66 16.53 -6.19 24.08
N VAL A 67 16.66 -6.41 22.77
CA VAL A 67 15.59 -6.99 21.93
C VAL A 67 15.53 -8.50 22.09
N THR A 68 14.38 -9.09 21.79
CA THR A 68 14.17 -10.53 21.78
C THR A 68 13.33 -10.84 20.53
N PRO A 69 13.96 -11.07 19.36
CA PRO A 69 13.26 -11.42 18.13
C PRO A 69 12.47 -12.72 18.28
N THR A 70 11.29 -12.78 17.67
CA THR A 70 10.34 -13.91 17.76
C THR A 70 10.30 -14.79 16.52
N GLU A 71 10.70 -14.25 15.38
CA GLU A 71 10.68 -14.90 14.07
C GLU A 71 12.10 -14.91 13.47
N SER A 72 12.42 -15.97 12.71
CA SER A 72 13.68 -16.02 11.95
C SER A 72 13.73 -14.89 10.90
N ASP A 73 14.95 -14.52 10.55
CA ASP A 73 15.27 -13.46 9.58
C ASP A 73 14.63 -12.08 9.88
N THR A 74 14.44 -11.77 11.17
CA THR A 74 13.94 -10.46 11.61
C THR A 74 15.02 -9.37 11.41
N TYR A 75 14.68 -8.28 10.71
CA TYR A 75 15.53 -7.09 10.56
C TYR A 75 15.10 -5.96 11.51
N LEU A 76 15.86 -5.71 12.58
CA LEU A 76 15.56 -4.61 13.52
C LEU A 76 16.44 -3.38 13.28
N CYS A 77 15.82 -2.21 13.38
CA CYS A 77 16.42 -0.89 13.15
C CYS A 77 16.32 -0.01 14.40
N LYS A 78 17.35 0.81 14.65
CA LYS A 78 17.36 1.83 15.73
C LYS A 78 18.14 3.08 15.34
N SER A 79 17.61 4.26 15.68
CA SER A 79 18.27 5.54 15.44
C SER A 79 19.01 6.09 16.67
N TYR A 80 20.09 6.82 16.40
CA TYR A 80 20.92 7.51 17.38
C TYR A 80 21.27 8.90 16.85
N ARG A 81 20.81 9.97 17.51
CA ARG A 81 21.24 11.34 17.16
C ARG A 81 22.69 11.56 17.58
N LEU A 82 23.46 12.30 16.79
CA LEU A 82 24.77 12.80 17.21
C LEU A 82 24.65 13.70 18.45
N PRO A 83 25.60 13.60 19.40
CA PRO A 83 25.62 14.45 20.60
C PRO A 83 26.11 15.88 20.34
N VAL A 84 26.66 16.15 19.15
CA VAL A 84 27.12 17.46 18.69
C VAL A 84 26.42 17.82 17.38
N ASP A 85 26.01 19.08 17.25
CA ASP A 85 25.43 19.61 15.99
C ASP A 85 26.51 20.18 15.03
N ASP A 86 27.77 20.30 15.48
CA ASP A 86 28.93 20.74 14.69
C ASP A 86 29.46 19.65 13.74
N GLU A 87 30.40 20.03 12.87
CA GLU A 87 31.09 19.10 11.95
C GLU A 87 32.07 18.19 12.72
N ALA A 88 31.92 16.88 12.56
CA ALA A 88 32.79 15.87 13.16
C ALA A 88 33.07 14.71 12.18
N TYR A 89 33.97 13.80 12.56
CA TYR A 89 34.51 12.76 11.68
C TYR A 89 34.50 11.39 12.37
N VAL A 90 33.88 10.41 11.73
CA VAL A 90 33.92 9.00 12.16
C VAL A 90 35.21 8.35 11.67
N VAL A 91 36.00 7.81 12.59
CA VAL A 91 37.40 7.38 12.36
C VAL A 91 37.75 5.98 12.90
N ASP A 92 36.82 5.27 13.53
CA ASP A 92 36.95 3.85 13.90
C ASP A 92 35.56 3.22 14.09
N PHE A 93 35.43 1.93 13.76
CA PHE A 93 34.21 1.13 13.96
C PHE A 93 34.55 -0.17 14.67
N ARG A 94 33.85 -0.49 15.75
CA ARG A 94 34.08 -1.69 16.56
C ARG A 94 32.79 -2.51 16.67
N PRO A 95 32.67 -3.65 15.99
CA PRO A 95 31.47 -4.47 16.07
C PRO A 95 31.37 -5.12 17.44
N HIS A 96 30.15 -5.17 17.95
CA HIS A 96 29.74 -5.86 19.18
C HIS A 96 28.52 -6.71 18.86
N ALA A 97 28.70 -7.76 18.05
CA ALA A 97 27.67 -8.73 17.74
C ALA A 97 27.81 -9.97 18.61
N ASN A 98 26.69 -10.52 19.06
CA ASN A 98 26.65 -11.90 19.52
C ASN A 98 26.60 -12.82 18.28
N MET A 99 27.60 -13.68 18.14
CA MET A 99 27.78 -14.57 16.99
C MET A 99 26.69 -15.63 16.86
N ASP A 100 25.94 -15.89 17.93
CA ASP A 100 24.90 -16.92 17.97
C ASP A 100 23.51 -16.37 17.59
N THR A 101 23.31 -15.05 17.59
CA THR A 101 22.02 -14.38 17.32
C THR A 101 22.04 -13.51 16.05
N ALA A 102 23.11 -12.73 15.85
CA ALA A 102 23.17 -11.74 14.78
C ALA A 102 23.90 -12.27 13.54
N HIS A 103 23.24 -12.21 12.40
CA HIS A 103 23.77 -12.67 11.12
C HIS A 103 24.61 -11.59 10.42
N HIS A 104 24.06 -10.38 10.30
CA HIS A 104 24.78 -9.20 9.81
C HIS A 104 24.29 -7.90 10.47
N MET A 105 25.07 -6.83 10.33
CA MET A 105 24.74 -5.48 10.81
C MET A 105 25.15 -4.43 9.78
N LEU A 106 24.28 -3.46 9.49
CA LEU A 106 24.60 -2.29 8.68
C LEU A 106 24.45 -1.01 9.53
N LEU A 107 25.34 -0.04 9.34
CA LEU A 107 25.22 1.29 9.92
C LEU A 107 25.12 2.34 8.82
N PHE A 108 24.06 3.14 8.90
CA PHE A 108 23.77 4.23 7.98
C PHE A 108 23.87 5.57 8.70
N GLY A 109 24.23 6.63 7.97
CA GLY A 109 24.07 8.02 8.40
C GLY A 109 23.01 8.73 7.57
N CYS A 110 22.01 9.34 8.20
CA CYS A 110 20.99 10.18 7.56
C CYS A 110 20.55 11.36 8.45
N ASN A 111 19.50 12.11 8.09
CA ASN A 111 19.03 13.26 8.87
C ASN A 111 17.64 13.06 9.46
N ILE A 112 16.84 12.15 8.89
CA ILE A 112 15.47 11.83 9.27
C ILE A 112 15.34 10.29 9.26
N PRO A 113 15.52 9.61 10.40
CA PRO A 113 15.24 8.17 10.52
C PRO A 113 13.77 7.85 10.20
N SER A 114 13.49 6.61 9.77
CA SER A 114 12.11 6.21 9.43
C SER A 114 11.15 6.12 10.62
N SER A 115 11.64 5.87 11.83
CA SER A 115 10.84 6.00 13.05
C SER A 115 11.58 6.73 14.17
N THR A 116 10.78 7.29 15.08
CA THR A 116 11.19 7.86 16.38
C THR A 116 11.03 6.87 17.53
N ASP A 117 10.59 5.63 17.26
CA ASP A 117 10.48 4.56 18.25
C ASP A 117 11.87 4.10 18.75
N ASP A 118 11.91 3.49 19.94
CA ASP A 118 13.18 3.06 20.54
C ASP A 118 13.89 1.95 19.73
N TYR A 119 13.13 1.14 19.00
CA TYR A 119 13.57 0.36 17.85
C TYR A 119 12.34 0.04 16.98
N TRP A 120 12.52 -0.32 15.71
CA TRP A 120 11.45 -0.67 14.78
C TRP A 120 11.91 -1.77 13.80
N ASP A 121 10.98 -2.36 13.04
CA ASP A 121 11.29 -3.27 11.94
C ASP A 121 11.81 -2.48 10.72
N CYS A 122 13.00 -2.82 10.23
CA CYS A 122 13.63 -2.15 9.09
C CYS A 122 12.81 -2.20 7.80
N SER A 123 11.82 -3.09 7.69
CA SER A 123 10.87 -3.18 6.58
C SER A 123 9.96 -1.93 6.47
N ALA A 124 9.82 -1.15 7.55
CA ALA A 124 9.25 0.20 7.51
C ALA A 124 10.23 1.26 6.93
N GLY A 125 11.42 0.82 6.49
CA GLY A 125 12.52 1.61 5.97
C GLY A 125 13.54 2.01 7.04
N THR A 126 14.75 2.37 6.59
CA THR A 126 15.85 2.83 7.45
C THR A 126 15.78 4.34 7.73
N CYS A 127 15.62 5.15 6.68
CA CYS A 127 15.54 6.61 6.74
C CYS A 127 14.47 7.15 5.77
N MET A 128 13.90 8.31 6.09
CA MET A 128 13.01 9.07 5.20
C MET A 128 13.78 9.93 4.19
N ASP A 129 14.95 10.44 4.59
CA ASP A 129 15.91 11.05 3.67
C ASP A 129 16.99 10.04 3.25
N LYS A 130 17.91 10.47 2.39
CA LYS A 130 18.94 9.63 1.79
C LYS A 130 19.81 8.94 2.85
N SER A 131 19.76 7.62 2.91
CA SER A 131 20.70 6.82 3.71
C SER A 131 22.07 6.78 3.03
N SER A 132 23.12 7.12 3.78
CA SER A 132 24.50 6.79 3.39
C SER A 132 24.96 5.62 4.24
N ILE A 133 25.20 4.45 3.64
CA ILE A 133 25.90 3.36 4.33
C ILE A 133 27.30 3.84 4.76
N MET A 134 27.73 3.46 5.96
CA MET A 134 29.01 3.89 6.55
C MET A 134 29.84 2.69 7.04
N TYR A 135 29.17 1.63 7.50
CA TYR A 135 29.79 0.41 7.98
C TYR A 135 28.89 -0.79 7.69
N ALA A 136 29.51 -1.94 7.43
CA ALA A 136 28.82 -3.23 7.29
C ALA A 136 29.65 -4.31 7.99
N TRP A 137 28.98 -5.18 8.72
CA TRP A 137 29.56 -6.36 9.36
C TRP A 137 28.70 -7.57 9.03
N ALA A 138 29.32 -8.72 8.80
CA ALA A 138 28.64 -9.99 8.67
C ALA A 138 29.42 -11.08 9.41
N LYS A 139 28.72 -12.13 9.85
CA LYS A 139 29.33 -13.28 10.52
C LYS A 139 30.46 -13.86 9.64
N ASN A 140 31.62 -14.11 10.26
CA ASN A 140 32.85 -14.60 9.62
C ASN A 140 33.54 -13.66 8.60
N ALA A 141 33.04 -12.45 8.34
CA ALA A 141 33.68 -11.51 7.42
C ALA A 141 34.90 -10.77 8.05
N PRO A 142 35.90 -10.36 7.26
CA PRO A 142 36.98 -9.51 7.75
C PRO A 142 36.46 -8.15 8.26
N PRO A 143 36.96 -7.63 9.39
CA PRO A 143 36.50 -6.34 9.93
C PRO A 143 37.01 -5.18 9.07
N THR A 144 36.08 -4.40 8.52
CA THR A 144 36.39 -3.20 7.73
C THR A 144 37.06 -2.13 8.60
N LYS A 145 38.28 -1.73 8.23
CA LYS A 145 39.03 -0.64 8.88
C LYS A 145 39.18 0.54 7.93
N LEU A 146 39.05 1.75 8.46
CA LEU A 146 39.39 2.96 7.75
C LEU A 146 40.93 3.12 7.69
N PRO A 147 41.50 3.62 6.59
CA PRO A 147 42.91 4.01 6.53
C PRO A 147 43.24 5.15 7.51
N GLU A 148 44.52 5.29 7.86
CA GLU A 148 44.97 6.38 8.74
C GLU A 148 44.74 7.75 8.07
N GLY A 149 44.16 8.70 8.82
CA GLY A 149 43.80 10.02 8.30
C GLY A 149 42.53 10.06 7.42
N VAL A 150 41.79 8.95 7.31
CA VAL A 150 40.50 8.86 6.61
C VAL A 150 39.35 8.84 7.62
N GLY A 151 38.33 9.67 7.42
CA GLY A 151 37.09 9.61 8.20
C GLY A 151 35.83 10.07 7.47
N PHE A 152 34.67 9.54 7.83
CA PHE A 152 33.39 10.00 7.28
C PHE A 152 32.96 11.31 7.97
N ARG A 153 32.73 12.37 7.18
CA ARG A 153 32.21 13.66 7.65
C ARG A 153 30.74 13.54 8.07
N VAL A 154 30.43 13.88 9.31
CA VAL A 154 29.08 13.87 9.91
C VAL A 154 28.77 15.19 10.62
N GLY A 155 27.49 15.43 10.93
CA GLY A 155 27.03 16.66 11.60
C GLY A 155 27.16 17.95 10.78
N GLY A 156 27.07 19.09 11.46
CA GLY A 156 27.19 20.42 10.87
C GLY A 156 26.05 20.79 9.92
N LYS A 157 26.43 21.38 8.77
CA LYS A 157 25.50 21.89 7.74
C LYS A 157 25.13 20.88 6.66
N SER A 158 25.91 19.81 6.49
CA SER A 158 25.79 18.90 5.33
C SER A 158 26.18 17.45 5.62
N GLY A 159 26.66 17.12 6.81
CA GLY A 159 26.85 15.74 7.25
C GLY A 159 25.60 15.22 7.96
N SER A 160 25.43 13.90 7.93
CA SER A 160 24.31 13.21 8.57
C SER A 160 24.22 13.51 10.07
N ARG A 161 23.01 13.70 10.59
CA ARG A 161 22.72 14.07 11.99
C ARG A 161 22.33 12.89 12.89
N TYR A 162 21.92 11.79 12.28
CA TYR A 162 21.56 10.55 12.92
C TYR A 162 22.37 9.41 12.32
N PHE A 163 22.78 8.48 13.16
CA PHE A 163 23.07 7.12 12.74
C PHE A 163 21.79 6.28 12.82
N VAL A 164 21.65 5.31 11.93
CA VAL A 164 20.67 4.22 12.04
C VAL A 164 21.42 2.90 11.94
N LEU A 165 21.30 2.08 12.98
CA LEU A 165 21.79 0.71 13.03
C LEU A 165 20.67 -0.21 12.55
N GLN A 166 20.99 -1.10 11.61
CA GLN A 166 20.21 -2.28 11.24
C GLN A 166 20.95 -3.52 11.73
N VAL A 167 20.23 -4.46 12.35
CA VAL A 167 20.72 -5.79 12.73
C VAL A 167 19.78 -6.84 12.16
N HIS A 168 20.33 -7.80 11.43
CA HIS A 168 19.61 -8.96 10.92
C HIS A 168 19.79 -10.15 11.88
N TYR A 169 18.68 -10.68 12.40
CA TYR A 169 18.63 -11.80 13.33
C TYR A 169 18.10 -13.06 12.63
N GLY A 170 19.00 -13.80 11.98
CA GLY A 170 18.61 -14.94 11.15
C GLY A 170 17.93 -16.08 11.91
N ASN A 171 18.44 -16.49 13.08
CA ASN A 171 17.98 -17.71 13.75
C ASN A 171 17.50 -17.48 15.19
N VAL A 172 16.18 -17.58 15.41
CA VAL A 172 15.57 -17.39 16.73
C VAL A 172 15.69 -18.57 17.70
N LYS A 173 16.26 -19.71 17.29
CA LYS A 173 16.54 -20.84 18.21
C LYS A 173 17.48 -20.44 19.35
N ALA A 174 18.32 -19.41 19.16
CA ALA A 174 19.13 -18.81 20.22
C ALA A 174 18.30 -18.10 21.31
N PHE A 175 17.11 -17.57 20.99
CA PHE A 175 16.25 -16.80 21.88
C PHE A 175 15.20 -17.65 22.63
N GLN A 176 15.31 -18.99 22.62
CA GLN A 176 14.37 -19.90 23.31
C GLN A 176 14.25 -19.65 24.83
N ASP A 177 15.34 -19.18 25.45
CA ASP A 177 15.37 -18.78 26.87
C ASP A 177 14.80 -17.36 27.13
N LYS A 178 14.40 -16.66 26.06
CA LYS A 178 13.91 -15.27 26.04
C LYS A 178 14.94 -14.26 26.59
N HIS A 179 16.23 -14.53 26.40
CA HIS A 179 17.28 -13.56 26.69
C HIS A 179 17.14 -12.29 25.82
N LYS A 180 17.90 -11.26 26.20
CA LYS A 180 17.92 -9.95 25.55
C LYS A 180 19.22 -9.73 24.82
N ASP A 181 19.14 -9.46 23.52
CA ASP A 181 20.29 -9.14 22.68
C ASP A 181 20.51 -7.60 22.60
N CYS A 182 21.78 -7.23 22.71
CA CYS A 182 22.26 -5.84 22.69
C CYS A 182 23.38 -5.67 21.66
N THR A 183 23.25 -6.36 20.53
CA THR A 183 24.14 -6.31 19.38
C THR A 183 24.21 -4.90 18.78
N GLY A 184 25.36 -4.52 18.26
CA GLY A 184 25.55 -3.27 17.52
C GLY A 184 27.01 -2.92 17.27
N VAL A 185 27.32 -1.63 17.22
CA VAL A 185 28.64 -1.10 16.87
C VAL A 185 29.01 0.08 17.77
N THR A 186 30.26 0.15 18.20
CA THR A 186 30.83 1.32 18.86
C THR A 186 31.61 2.13 17.84
N VAL A 187 31.29 3.43 17.76
CA VAL A 187 31.82 4.36 16.75
C VAL A 187 32.74 5.36 17.44
N ARG A 188 33.99 5.50 16.98
CA ARG A 188 34.88 6.60 17.44
C ARG A 188 34.68 7.82 16.55
N VAL A 189 34.42 8.95 17.18
CA VAL A 189 34.20 10.23 16.51
C VAL A 189 35.18 11.26 17.06
N THR A 190 35.76 12.05 16.16
CA THR A 190 36.66 13.17 16.49
C THR A 190 36.18 14.46 15.82
N PRO A 191 36.30 15.63 16.45
CA PRO A 191 36.15 16.91 15.78
C PRO A 191 37.42 17.33 14.99
N GLU A 192 38.54 16.60 15.14
CA GLU A 192 39.75 16.90 14.38
C GLU A 192 39.56 16.62 12.88
N LYS A 193 39.83 17.64 12.06
CA LYS A 193 39.58 17.57 10.61
C LYS A 193 40.52 16.58 9.95
N GLN A 194 39.95 15.47 9.49
CA GLN A 194 40.70 14.43 8.78
C GLN A 194 41.19 14.97 7.42
N PRO A 195 42.46 14.74 7.03
CA PRO A 195 42.99 15.20 5.75
C PRO A 195 42.31 14.51 4.56
N GLN A 196 41.79 13.29 4.76
CA GLN A 196 41.03 12.55 3.78
C GLN A 196 39.64 12.21 4.32
N ILE A 197 38.64 12.32 3.44
CA ILE A 197 37.23 12.08 3.78
C ILE A 197 36.75 10.83 3.08
N ALA A 198 36.16 9.91 3.86
CA ALA A 198 35.53 8.71 3.34
C ALA A 198 34.18 9.02 2.67
N GLY A 199 33.86 8.26 1.62
CA GLY A 199 32.58 8.31 0.94
C GLY A 199 32.25 7.02 0.21
N ILE A 200 31.00 6.93 -0.27
CA ILE A 200 30.47 5.78 -1.01
C ILE A 200 30.22 6.16 -2.48
N TYR A 201 30.56 5.26 -3.40
CA TYR A 201 30.08 5.26 -4.78
C TYR A 201 29.24 4.01 -4.98
N LEU A 202 27.93 4.16 -5.19
CA LEU A 202 27.05 3.04 -5.52
C LEU A 202 26.93 2.91 -7.04
N SER A 203 27.46 1.83 -7.62
CA SER A 203 26.99 1.35 -8.92
C SER A 203 25.77 0.46 -8.68
N MET A 204 24.66 0.76 -9.34
CA MET A 204 23.44 -0.04 -9.22
C MET A 204 22.68 -0.16 -10.55
N SER A 205 21.99 -1.28 -10.75
CA SER A 205 21.11 -1.50 -11.91
C SER A 205 19.68 -1.00 -11.63
N VAL A 206 18.89 -0.79 -12.68
CA VAL A 206 17.49 -0.31 -12.62
C VAL A 206 16.57 -0.90 -13.69
N ASP A 207 17.11 -1.60 -14.69
CA ASP A 207 16.41 -2.00 -15.93
C ASP A 207 16.64 -3.47 -16.33
N THR A 208 17.37 -4.23 -15.52
CA THR A 208 17.68 -5.63 -15.81
C THR A 208 16.47 -6.55 -15.58
N VAL A 209 16.29 -7.48 -16.50
CA VAL A 209 15.31 -8.57 -16.43
C VAL A 209 16.06 -9.88 -16.58
N ILE A 210 15.76 -10.86 -15.72
CA ILE A 210 16.35 -12.19 -15.69
C ILE A 210 15.27 -13.19 -16.14
N PRO A 211 15.30 -13.71 -17.38
CA PRO A 211 14.31 -14.68 -17.84
C PRO A 211 14.37 -16.00 -17.06
N PRO A 212 13.23 -16.69 -16.87
CA PRO A 212 13.20 -17.97 -16.15
C PRO A 212 13.99 -19.04 -16.91
N GLY A 213 14.72 -19.88 -16.16
CA GLY A 213 15.52 -20.98 -16.69
C GLY A 213 16.84 -20.60 -17.38
N GLU A 214 17.08 -19.32 -17.67
CA GLU A 214 18.30 -18.85 -18.36
C GLU A 214 19.58 -19.16 -17.56
N GLU A 215 20.65 -19.60 -18.22
CA GLU A 215 21.86 -20.05 -17.48
C GLU A 215 22.69 -18.89 -16.95
N ALA A 216 22.73 -17.76 -17.67
CA ALA A 216 23.63 -16.65 -17.41
C ALA A 216 23.06 -15.31 -17.95
N VAL A 217 22.60 -14.43 -17.06
CA VAL A 217 22.12 -13.08 -17.39
C VAL A 217 23.10 -12.04 -16.87
N ASN A 218 23.53 -11.12 -17.73
CA ASN A 218 24.46 -10.05 -17.38
C ASN A 218 23.72 -8.73 -17.13
N SER A 219 23.96 -8.11 -15.98
CA SER A 219 23.53 -6.76 -15.66
C SER A 219 24.73 -5.81 -15.73
N ASP A 220 24.77 -4.96 -16.76
CA ASP A 220 25.91 -4.08 -17.04
C ASP A 220 25.58 -2.62 -16.69
N ILE A 221 26.41 -2.01 -15.86
CA ILE A 221 26.26 -0.62 -15.38
C ILE A 221 27.56 0.13 -15.69
N ALA A 222 27.50 1.31 -16.33
CA ALA A 222 28.69 2.13 -16.53
C ALA A 222 28.41 3.64 -16.56
N CYS A 223 29.22 4.41 -15.81
CA CYS A 223 29.17 5.87 -15.82
C CYS A 223 30.56 6.49 -16.04
N LEU A 224 30.59 7.59 -16.81
CA LEU A 224 31.77 8.45 -16.94
C LEU A 224 32.00 9.24 -15.64
N TYR A 225 33.18 9.08 -15.04
CA TYR A 225 33.59 9.77 -13.84
C TYR A 225 34.13 11.16 -14.15
N ASN A 226 33.55 12.21 -13.54
CA ASN A 226 33.85 13.62 -13.83
C ASN A 226 34.12 14.47 -12.57
N ARG A 227 34.52 13.82 -11.47
CA ARG A 227 34.84 14.44 -10.18
C ARG A 227 36.35 14.35 -9.89
N PRO A 228 36.88 15.12 -8.91
CA PRO A 228 38.25 14.96 -8.43
C PRO A 228 38.55 13.51 -8.03
N THR A 229 39.83 13.13 -8.06
CA THR A 229 40.25 11.72 -7.90
C THR A 229 39.75 11.10 -6.58
N ILE A 230 39.21 9.89 -6.69
CA ILE A 230 38.87 9.02 -5.55
C ILE A 230 39.82 7.83 -5.47
N HIS A 231 40.01 7.34 -4.25
CA HIS A 231 40.79 6.15 -3.95
C HIS A 231 39.93 5.11 -3.23
N PRO A 232 39.30 4.18 -3.96
CA PRO A 232 38.71 2.96 -3.42
C PRO A 232 39.68 2.22 -2.49
N PHE A 233 39.19 1.83 -1.31
CA PHE A 233 39.94 1.03 -0.34
C PHE A 233 39.15 -0.16 0.21
N ALA A 234 37.81 -0.13 0.13
CA ALA A 234 36.97 -1.29 0.36
C ALA A 234 35.79 -1.32 -0.63
N TYR A 235 35.20 -2.50 -0.82
CA TYR A 235 34.02 -2.68 -1.66
C TYR A 235 33.07 -3.71 -1.04
N ARG A 236 31.77 -3.57 -1.31
CA ARG A 236 30.72 -4.49 -0.87
C ARG A 236 29.79 -4.75 -2.05
N VAL A 237 29.42 -6.02 -2.22
CA VAL A 237 28.45 -6.48 -3.22
C VAL A 237 27.14 -6.82 -2.52
N HIS A 238 26.02 -6.61 -3.21
CA HIS A 238 24.71 -7.08 -2.79
C HIS A 238 23.87 -7.46 -4.01
N THR A 239 23.27 -8.65 -3.90
CA THR A 239 22.18 -9.18 -4.71
C THR A 239 21.31 -10.02 -3.77
N HIS A 240 20.17 -10.48 -4.25
CA HIS A 240 19.42 -11.59 -3.66
C HIS A 240 20.00 -12.94 -4.18
N GLN A 241 19.18 -13.99 -4.19
CA GLN A 241 19.57 -15.39 -4.37
C GLN A 241 20.16 -15.77 -5.74
N LEU A 242 19.84 -15.05 -6.81
CA LEU A 242 20.19 -15.42 -8.19
C LEU A 242 21.58 -14.93 -8.60
N GLY A 243 22.16 -13.98 -7.86
CA GLY A 243 23.48 -13.42 -8.14
C GLY A 243 24.61 -14.43 -7.92
N GLN A 244 25.37 -14.71 -8.97
CA GLN A 244 26.51 -15.65 -8.96
C GLN A 244 27.85 -14.95 -8.68
N VAL A 245 28.04 -13.75 -9.23
CA VAL A 245 29.23 -12.91 -9.02
C VAL A 245 28.93 -11.46 -9.38
N VAL A 246 29.45 -10.52 -8.59
CA VAL A 246 29.44 -9.08 -8.89
C VAL A 246 30.88 -8.61 -9.02
N SER A 247 31.20 -7.89 -10.10
CA SER A 247 32.55 -7.41 -10.43
C SER A 247 32.55 -5.93 -10.82
N GLY A 248 33.40 -5.14 -10.16
CA GLY A 248 33.58 -3.70 -10.41
C GLY A 248 34.95 -3.37 -10.98
N PHE A 249 34.99 -2.47 -11.96
CA PHE A 249 36.20 -2.08 -12.68
C PHE A 249 36.27 -0.58 -12.93
N ARG A 250 37.49 -0.05 -12.98
CA ARG A 250 37.81 1.21 -13.65
C ARG A 250 38.29 0.91 -15.07
N VAL A 251 37.74 1.58 -16.07
CA VAL A 251 38.24 1.57 -17.44
C VAL A 251 38.89 2.91 -17.76
N ARG A 252 40.19 2.90 -18.08
CA ARG A 252 40.99 4.08 -18.47
C ARG A 252 41.68 3.79 -19.80
N HIS A 253 41.41 4.59 -20.84
CA HIS A 253 41.93 4.37 -22.21
C HIS A 253 41.71 2.92 -22.73
N GLY A 254 40.54 2.32 -22.44
CA GLY A 254 40.23 0.93 -22.78
C GLY A 254 40.89 -0.13 -21.89
N LYS A 255 41.85 0.23 -21.02
CA LYS A 255 42.43 -0.69 -20.04
C LYS A 255 41.50 -0.81 -18.82
N TRP A 256 41.01 -2.03 -18.59
CA TRP A 256 40.27 -2.39 -17.39
C TRP A 256 41.21 -2.56 -16.18
N SER A 257 40.72 -2.27 -14.99
CA SER A 257 41.44 -2.44 -13.71
C SER A 257 40.42 -2.82 -12.64
N LEU A 258 40.59 -3.99 -12.02
CA LEU A 258 39.66 -4.53 -11.03
C LEU A 258 39.65 -3.65 -9.77
N ILE A 259 38.47 -3.25 -9.33
CA ILE A 259 38.24 -2.58 -8.03
C ILE A 259 37.87 -3.64 -6.99
N GLY A 260 37.01 -4.59 -7.36
CA GLY A 260 36.60 -5.70 -6.50
C GLY A 260 35.74 -6.70 -7.26
N ARG A 261 35.76 -7.97 -6.82
CA ARG A 261 34.95 -9.07 -7.37
C ARG A 261 34.60 -10.03 -6.23
N GLN A 262 33.32 -10.34 -6.05
CA GLN A 262 32.86 -11.21 -4.98
C GLN A 262 31.58 -11.97 -5.36
N SER A 263 31.37 -13.16 -4.81
CA SER A 263 30.06 -13.82 -4.84
C SER A 263 29.15 -13.16 -3.82
N PRO A 264 27.96 -12.66 -4.21
CA PRO A 264 27.03 -12.03 -3.28
C PRO A 264 26.37 -13.03 -2.32
N GLN A 265 26.50 -14.33 -2.57
CA GLN A 265 26.08 -15.40 -1.64
C GLN A 265 27.07 -15.62 -0.48
N LEU A 266 28.23 -14.96 -0.50
CA LEU A 266 29.17 -14.92 0.63
C LEU A 266 28.86 -13.72 1.55
N PRO A 267 29.26 -13.75 2.83
CA PRO A 267 28.90 -12.74 3.83
C PRO A 267 29.08 -11.28 3.35
N GLN A 268 27.96 -10.60 3.07
CA GLN A 268 27.93 -9.31 2.39
C GLN A 268 28.43 -8.16 3.29
N ALA A 269 29.75 -8.04 3.45
CA ALA A 269 30.45 -6.99 4.18
C ALA A 269 31.36 -6.16 3.26
N PHE A 270 32.01 -5.12 3.80
CA PHE A 270 33.03 -4.36 3.05
C PHE A 270 34.38 -5.07 3.08
N TYR A 271 34.69 -5.78 1.99
CA TYR A 271 35.97 -6.41 1.71
C TYR A 271 37.03 -5.36 1.30
N PRO A 272 38.30 -5.51 1.68
CA PRO A 272 39.36 -4.59 1.27
C PRO A 272 39.65 -4.71 -0.24
N VAL A 273 39.99 -3.59 -0.88
CA VAL A 273 40.49 -3.55 -2.26
C VAL A 273 41.94 -4.06 -2.26
N GLU A 274 42.17 -5.25 -2.82
CA GLU A 274 43.50 -5.90 -2.85
C GLU A 274 44.59 -5.04 -3.50
N HIS A 275 44.22 -4.35 -4.58
CA HIS A 275 45.13 -3.62 -5.46
C HIS A 275 44.58 -2.18 -5.60
N PRO A 276 45.17 -1.16 -4.95
CA PRO A 276 44.63 0.20 -4.98
C PRO A 276 44.50 0.78 -6.39
N VAL A 277 43.28 1.15 -6.79
CA VAL A 277 42.94 1.71 -8.11
C VAL A 277 42.42 3.13 -7.97
N GLU A 278 43.26 4.15 -8.18
CA GLU A 278 42.81 5.54 -8.31
C GLU A 278 41.83 5.74 -9.49
N ILE A 279 40.75 6.48 -9.28
CA ILE A 279 39.76 6.81 -10.31
C ILE A 279 39.67 8.32 -10.44
N SER A 280 39.91 8.83 -11.66
CA SER A 280 40.20 10.23 -11.98
C SER A 280 39.27 10.76 -13.07
N PRO A 281 39.12 12.09 -13.24
CA PRO A 281 38.25 12.66 -14.28
C PRO A 281 38.56 12.08 -15.67
N GLY A 282 37.55 11.54 -16.35
CA GLY A 282 37.67 10.89 -17.67
C GLY A 282 37.71 9.36 -17.63
N ASP A 283 37.84 8.74 -16.46
CA ASP A 283 37.67 7.29 -16.30
C ASP A 283 36.20 6.88 -16.42
N ILE A 284 35.95 5.62 -16.79
CA ILE A 284 34.62 5.00 -16.66
C ILE A 284 34.65 4.04 -15.47
N ILE A 285 33.67 4.15 -14.58
CA ILE A 285 33.39 3.12 -13.57
C ILE A 285 32.37 2.17 -14.19
N ALA A 286 32.75 0.91 -14.34
CA ALA A 286 31.93 -0.16 -14.92
C ALA A 286 31.69 -1.26 -13.89
N THR A 287 30.50 -1.86 -13.91
CA THR A 287 30.10 -2.94 -12.99
C THR A 287 29.28 -3.96 -13.76
N ARG A 288 29.54 -5.24 -13.49
CA ARG A 288 28.75 -6.37 -13.99
C ARG A 288 28.27 -7.21 -12.82
N CYS A 289 26.97 -7.51 -12.77
CA CYS A 289 26.43 -8.64 -12.01
C CYS A 289 26.07 -9.76 -12.97
N LEU A 290 26.44 -10.99 -12.62
CA LEU A 290 26.04 -12.22 -13.30
C LEU A 290 24.95 -12.91 -12.49
N PHE A 291 23.81 -13.21 -13.11
CA PHE A 291 22.65 -13.87 -12.53
C PHE A 291 22.33 -15.19 -13.22
N THR A 292 21.60 -16.07 -12.53
CA THR A 292 20.96 -17.27 -13.11
C THR A 292 19.44 -17.15 -13.05
N GLY A 293 18.75 -17.52 -14.13
CA GLY A 293 17.29 -17.70 -14.16
C GLY A 293 16.83 -19.09 -13.70
N LYS A 294 17.75 -20.05 -13.55
CA LYS A 294 17.43 -21.42 -13.07
C LYS A 294 16.78 -21.38 -11.69
N GLY A 295 15.74 -22.20 -11.51
CA GLY A 295 14.93 -22.24 -10.29
C GLY A 295 13.74 -21.28 -10.29
N ARG A 296 13.78 -20.18 -11.07
CA ARG A 296 12.63 -19.28 -11.23
C ARG A 296 11.74 -19.71 -12.39
N THR A 297 10.43 -19.66 -12.17
CA THR A 297 9.37 -19.99 -13.16
C THR A 297 8.90 -18.77 -13.95
N SER A 298 9.03 -17.57 -13.37
CA SER A 298 8.74 -16.27 -13.95
C SER A 298 10.02 -15.44 -14.16
N ALA A 299 9.91 -14.32 -14.89
CA ALA A 299 11.04 -13.41 -15.07
C ALA A 299 11.25 -12.55 -13.81
N THR A 300 12.48 -12.53 -13.29
CA THR A 300 12.87 -11.70 -12.15
C THR A 300 13.31 -10.31 -12.61
N TYR A 301 12.92 -9.25 -11.89
CA TYR A 301 13.23 -7.86 -12.18
C TYR A 301 14.08 -7.23 -11.08
N ILE A 302 14.70 -6.07 -11.34
CA ILE A 302 15.36 -5.30 -10.27
C ILE A 302 14.30 -4.68 -9.34
N GLY A 303 14.39 -4.99 -8.05
CA GLY A 303 13.42 -4.58 -7.04
C GLY A 303 13.98 -4.63 -5.61
N GLY A 304 13.18 -5.06 -4.63
CA GLY A 304 13.53 -4.93 -3.20
C GLY A 304 12.87 -5.95 -2.28
N THR A 305 12.59 -7.14 -2.81
CA THR A 305 12.09 -8.32 -2.08
C THR A 305 12.88 -9.57 -2.53
N SER A 306 12.87 -10.66 -1.77
CA SER A 306 13.50 -11.94 -2.15
C SER A 306 13.10 -12.48 -3.54
N ASN A 307 11.90 -12.15 -4.00
CA ASN A 307 11.39 -12.51 -5.32
C ASN A 307 11.90 -11.59 -6.44
N ASP A 308 12.31 -10.37 -6.14
CA ASP A 308 13.06 -9.49 -7.04
C ASP A 308 14.56 -9.86 -7.05
N GLU A 309 15.38 -9.08 -7.75
CA GLU A 309 16.83 -9.04 -7.59
C GLU A 309 17.37 -7.62 -7.34
N MET A 310 18.61 -7.53 -6.88
CA MET A 310 19.41 -6.30 -6.88
C MET A 310 20.76 -6.55 -7.55
N CYS A 311 21.30 -5.53 -8.21
CA CYS A 311 22.67 -5.53 -8.70
C CYS A 311 23.40 -4.32 -8.11
N ASN A 312 23.89 -4.44 -6.88
CA ASN A 312 24.51 -3.35 -6.13
C ASN A 312 26.00 -3.60 -5.88
N LEU A 313 26.83 -2.62 -6.22
CA LEU A 313 28.24 -2.53 -5.83
C LEU A 313 28.49 -1.20 -5.12
N TYR A 314 28.73 -1.27 -3.81
CA TYR A 314 29.17 -0.14 -3.01
C TYR A 314 30.69 -0.10 -3.00
N ILE A 315 31.28 0.97 -3.54
CA ILE A 315 32.72 1.22 -3.51
C ILE A 315 32.97 2.27 -2.43
N MET A 316 33.67 1.89 -1.36
CA MET A 316 34.09 2.80 -0.29
C MET A 316 35.45 3.40 -0.66
N TYR A 317 35.49 4.73 -0.79
CA TYR A 317 36.67 5.48 -1.22
C TYR A 317 37.04 6.57 -0.21
N TYR A 318 38.25 7.13 -0.36
CA TYR A 318 38.62 8.41 0.23
C TYR A 318 38.95 9.49 -0.82
N MET A 319 38.79 10.76 -0.42
CA MET A 319 39.12 11.97 -1.19
C MET A 319 39.88 12.98 -0.34
N ASP A 320 40.63 13.88 -0.96
CA ASP A 320 41.11 15.11 -0.32
C ASP A 320 39.96 15.93 0.31
N ALA A 321 40.15 16.40 1.55
CA ALA A 321 39.08 16.99 2.35
C ALA A 321 38.50 18.32 1.82
N ALA A 322 39.24 19.07 0.99
CA ALA A 322 38.77 20.30 0.36
C ALA A 322 37.87 20.04 -0.86
N HIS A 323 37.97 18.85 -1.46
CA HIS A 323 37.24 18.46 -2.67
C HIS A 323 36.23 17.30 -2.43
N ALA A 324 36.17 16.80 -1.20
CA ALA A 324 35.42 15.61 -0.82
C ALA A 324 33.91 15.72 -1.05
N THR A 325 33.38 14.70 -1.73
CA THR A 325 31.95 14.39 -1.80
C THR A 325 31.73 13.09 -1.03
N SER A 326 30.78 13.02 -0.09
CA SER A 326 30.60 11.85 0.76
C SER A 326 29.82 10.69 0.10
N TYR A 327 29.07 10.96 -0.98
CA TYR A 327 28.24 9.95 -1.64
C TYR A 327 28.05 10.27 -3.14
N MET A 328 28.13 9.24 -3.99
CA MET A 328 27.91 9.29 -5.44
C MET A 328 27.16 8.03 -5.93
N THR A 329 26.51 8.10 -7.10
CA THR A 329 25.74 6.97 -7.68
C THR A 329 25.96 6.87 -9.19
N CYS A 330 25.92 5.64 -9.70
CA CYS A 330 25.69 5.30 -11.10
C CYS A 330 24.44 4.43 -11.24
N VAL A 331 23.54 4.83 -12.15
CA VAL A 331 22.30 4.13 -12.55
C VAL A 331 22.19 3.99 -14.07
N GLN A 332 23.31 4.10 -14.78
CA GLN A 332 23.35 4.11 -16.25
C GLN A 332 23.71 2.73 -16.77
N THR A 333 22.82 2.15 -17.57
CA THR A 333 23.03 0.89 -18.31
C THR A 333 24.29 1.00 -19.17
N GLY A 334 25.16 -0.01 -19.09
CA GLY A 334 26.43 -0.03 -19.79
C GLY A 334 26.26 -0.17 -21.31
N GLU A 335 26.98 0.63 -22.10
CA GLU A 335 27.01 0.43 -23.56
C GLU A 335 27.58 -0.96 -23.90
N PRO A 336 26.85 -1.84 -24.61
CA PRO A 336 27.32 -3.21 -24.87
C PRO A 336 28.68 -3.30 -25.58
N LYS A 337 29.04 -2.29 -26.38
CA LYS A 337 30.35 -2.18 -27.05
C LYS A 337 31.52 -2.04 -26.08
N LEU A 338 31.31 -1.44 -24.91
CA LEU A 338 32.33 -1.38 -23.85
C LEU A 338 32.55 -2.78 -23.28
N PHE A 339 31.46 -3.42 -22.86
CA PHE A 339 31.46 -4.71 -22.15
C PHE A 339 31.88 -5.91 -23.02
N GLN A 340 31.89 -5.78 -24.35
CA GLN A 340 32.55 -6.74 -25.26
C GLN A 340 34.03 -7.01 -24.92
N ASN A 341 34.70 -6.10 -24.21
CA ASN A 341 36.11 -6.21 -23.82
C ASN A 341 36.31 -6.35 -22.30
N ILE A 342 35.26 -6.73 -21.54
CA ILE A 342 35.37 -6.96 -20.10
C ILE A 342 36.29 -8.17 -19.80
N PRO A 343 37.15 -8.14 -18.77
CA PRO A 343 37.95 -9.29 -18.39
C PRO A 343 37.10 -10.51 -18.05
N GLU A 344 37.44 -11.69 -18.58
CA GLU A 344 36.66 -12.93 -18.48
C GLU A 344 36.28 -13.31 -17.04
N ILE A 345 37.10 -12.95 -16.05
CA ILE A 345 36.83 -13.14 -14.61
C ILE A 345 35.48 -12.56 -14.16
N ALA A 346 34.92 -11.56 -14.86
CA ALA A 346 33.61 -10.99 -14.57
C ALA A 346 32.44 -11.95 -14.89
N ASN A 347 32.68 -12.97 -15.73
CA ASN A 347 31.69 -13.92 -16.22
C ASN A 347 31.84 -15.31 -15.58
N VAL A 348 32.84 -15.48 -14.71
CA VAL A 348 33.13 -16.75 -14.03
C VAL A 348 32.62 -16.64 -12.60
N PRO A 349 31.66 -17.47 -12.15
CA PRO A 349 31.23 -17.54 -10.76
C PRO A 349 32.40 -17.80 -9.80
N ILE A 350 32.29 -17.37 -8.54
CA ILE A 350 33.23 -17.82 -7.50
C ILE A 350 32.67 -19.12 -6.90
N PRO A 351 33.42 -20.24 -6.92
CA PRO A 351 32.94 -21.48 -6.34
C PRO A 351 32.82 -21.34 -4.83
N VAL A 352 31.58 -21.40 -4.34
CA VAL A 352 31.25 -21.52 -2.92
C VAL A 352 31.25 -23.01 -2.57
N SER A 353 32.01 -23.44 -1.56
CA SER A 353 31.94 -24.82 -1.09
C SER A 353 30.67 -25.05 -0.25
N PRO A 354 30.12 -26.28 -0.18
CA PRO A 354 29.03 -26.59 0.73
C PRO A 354 29.33 -26.15 2.17
N ASP A 355 30.56 -26.33 2.67
CA ASP A 355 30.97 -25.88 4.01
C ASP A 355 30.93 -24.35 4.22
N MET A 356 30.98 -23.55 3.14
CA MET A 356 30.74 -22.10 3.19
C MET A 356 29.25 -21.74 3.04
N MET A 357 28.47 -22.62 2.42
CA MET A 357 27.02 -22.48 2.20
C MET A 357 26.20 -22.94 3.42
N MET A 358 26.73 -23.87 4.22
CA MET A 358 26.20 -24.41 5.49
C MET A 358 26.27 -23.38 6.65
N MET A 359 26.13 -22.09 6.33
CA MET A 359 25.88 -20.96 7.22
C MET A 359 24.61 -20.18 6.83
N MET A 360 23.99 -20.51 5.68
CA MET A 360 22.73 -19.95 5.19
C MET A 360 21.57 -20.97 5.19
N GLY A 361 21.82 -22.28 5.29
CA GLY A 361 20.75 -23.30 5.26
C GLY A 361 21.09 -24.59 6.02
N HIS A 362 20.14 -25.03 6.86
CA HIS A 362 20.11 -26.31 7.58
C HIS A 362 18.66 -26.59 8.05
N GLY A 363 17.89 -27.54 7.53
CA GLY A 363 18.17 -28.58 6.52
C GLY A 363 17.92 -30.00 7.06
N HIS A 364 17.48 -30.93 6.21
CA HIS A 364 17.28 -32.35 6.55
C HIS A 364 18.00 -33.32 5.61
N HIS A 365 18.24 -34.54 6.08
CA HIS A 365 19.10 -35.53 5.41
C HIS A 365 18.37 -36.27 4.27
N HIS A 366 18.97 -36.27 3.07
CA HIS A 366 18.85 -37.42 2.18
C HIS A 366 19.74 -38.57 2.66
N THR A 367 19.18 -39.77 2.75
CA THR A 367 19.91 -41.04 2.79
C THR A 367 19.29 -41.98 1.75
N GLU A 368 20.01 -42.24 0.66
CA GLU A 368 19.56 -43.16 -0.39
C GLU A 368 19.62 -44.63 0.08
N ALA A 369 18.56 -45.39 -0.17
CA ALA A 369 18.57 -46.85 -0.15
C ALA A 369 17.55 -47.41 -1.16
N GLU A 370 17.98 -48.43 -1.91
CA GLU A 370 17.30 -49.02 -3.08
C GLU A 370 15.98 -49.79 -2.77
N PRO A 371 15.14 -50.12 -3.78
CA PRO A 371 13.69 -50.26 -3.61
C PRO A 371 13.12 -51.70 -3.55
N GLU A 372 11.94 -51.87 -2.91
CA GLU A 372 11.08 -53.06 -3.08
C GLU A 372 9.55 -52.79 -3.16
N LYS A 373 8.97 -53.21 -4.29
CA LYS A 373 7.66 -53.90 -4.51
C LYS A 373 6.39 -53.52 -3.73
N ASN A 374 5.35 -53.19 -4.52
CA ASN A 374 3.94 -53.62 -4.41
C ASN A 374 3.52 -54.52 -3.22
N THR A 375 2.50 -54.09 -2.47
CA THR A 375 1.08 -54.48 -2.72
C THR A 375 0.12 -53.52 -1.99
N GLY A 376 -1.11 -53.37 -2.50
CA GLY A 376 -2.09 -52.39 -1.98
C GLY A 376 -3.32 -52.99 -1.31
N LEU A 377 -4.12 -52.13 -0.69
CA LEU A 377 -5.47 -52.38 -0.19
C LEU A 377 -6.34 -51.14 -0.43
N GLN A 378 -7.66 -51.32 -0.59
CA GLN A 378 -8.53 -50.29 -1.18
C GLN A 378 -9.52 -49.69 -0.16
N GLN A 379 -9.69 -48.36 -0.27
CA GLN A 379 -10.96 -47.64 -0.07
C GLN A 379 -11.54 -47.57 1.37
N PRO A 380 -12.53 -46.68 1.67
CA PRO A 380 -13.45 -45.98 0.76
C PRO A 380 -13.23 -44.48 0.56
N LYS A 381 -13.87 -43.96 -0.50
CA LYS A 381 -14.05 -42.53 -0.76
C LYS A 381 -14.84 -41.85 0.35
N ARG A 382 -14.57 -40.56 0.57
CA ARG A 382 -15.58 -39.60 1.01
C ARG A 382 -15.99 -38.74 -0.19
N GLU A 383 -17.20 -38.21 -0.16
CA GLU A 383 -17.74 -37.38 -1.23
C GLU A 383 -17.31 -35.93 -1.00
N GLU A 384 -16.56 -35.37 -1.93
CA GLU A 384 -16.26 -33.94 -2.05
C GLU A 384 -16.93 -33.44 -3.33
N GLU A 385 -17.49 -32.22 -3.28
CA GLU A 385 -18.21 -31.63 -4.41
C GLU A 385 -17.23 -31.18 -5.49
N GLU A 386 -17.50 -31.51 -6.76
CA GLU A 386 -16.68 -31.11 -7.90
C GLU A 386 -16.79 -29.59 -8.15
N VAL A 387 -15.98 -28.80 -7.45
CA VAL A 387 -15.67 -27.43 -7.90
C VAL A 387 -14.72 -27.53 -9.08
N LEU A 388 -15.24 -27.18 -10.25
CA LEU A 388 -14.57 -27.34 -11.53
C LEU A 388 -13.46 -26.30 -11.70
N ASP A 389 -12.23 -26.68 -11.37
CA ASP A 389 -11.06 -25.80 -11.50
C ASP A 389 -10.78 -25.52 -12.98
N GLN A 390 -11.15 -24.32 -13.43
CA GLN A 390 -10.90 -23.82 -14.77
C GLN A 390 -9.97 -22.60 -14.66
N ASP A 391 -8.84 -22.63 -15.36
CA ASP A 391 -7.93 -21.49 -15.52
C ASP A 391 -8.62 -20.33 -16.27
N VAL A 392 -9.40 -19.52 -15.55
CA VAL A 392 -10.13 -18.37 -16.11
C VAL A 392 -9.30 -17.10 -15.93
N HIS A 393 -8.57 -16.72 -16.99
CA HIS A 393 -7.87 -15.44 -17.07
C HIS A 393 -8.78 -14.34 -17.65
N LEU A 394 -8.65 -13.11 -17.15
CA LEU A 394 -9.34 -11.92 -17.67
C LEU A 394 -8.48 -11.15 -18.68
N GLU A 395 -8.77 -11.35 -19.97
CA GLU A 395 -8.13 -10.61 -21.06
C GLU A 395 -8.89 -9.30 -21.37
N GLU A 396 -8.17 -8.27 -21.85
CA GLU A 396 -8.79 -7.02 -22.30
C GLU A 396 -9.58 -7.24 -23.59
N ASP A 397 -10.84 -6.77 -23.64
CA ASP A 397 -11.61 -6.70 -24.88
C ASP A 397 -11.05 -5.56 -25.76
N THR A 398 -10.02 -5.91 -26.55
CA THR A 398 -9.28 -4.97 -27.40
C THR A 398 -10.06 -4.51 -28.64
N ASP A 399 -11.13 -5.21 -29.01
CA ASP A 399 -12.08 -4.77 -30.04
C ASP A 399 -13.17 -3.85 -29.48
N TRP A 400 -13.43 -3.86 -28.16
CA TRP A 400 -14.41 -2.96 -27.54
C TRP A 400 -14.07 -1.48 -27.80
N PRO A 401 -14.96 -0.71 -28.44
CA PRO A 401 -14.66 0.66 -28.85
C PRO A 401 -14.78 1.69 -27.71
N GLY A 402 -15.16 1.29 -26.50
CA GLY A 402 -15.45 2.19 -25.37
C GLY A 402 -14.28 3.06 -24.88
N VAL A 403 -13.03 2.67 -25.18
CA VAL A 403 -11.83 3.50 -24.95
C VAL A 403 -11.87 4.82 -25.76
N ASN A 404 -12.72 4.92 -26.80
CA ASN A 404 -12.93 6.13 -27.60
C ASN A 404 -14.08 7.03 -27.09
N LEU A 405 -14.71 6.70 -25.96
CA LEU A 405 -15.75 7.53 -25.37
C LEU A 405 -15.18 8.89 -24.92
N LYS A 406 -15.90 9.96 -25.25
CA LYS A 406 -15.55 11.32 -24.81
C LYS A 406 -16.08 11.54 -23.40
N VAL A 407 -15.26 11.18 -22.42
CA VAL A 407 -15.50 11.39 -20.99
C VAL A 407 -14.36 12.21 -20.39
N GLY A 408 -14.63 12.85 -19.25
CA GLY A 408 -13.60 13.44 -18.39
C GLY A 408 -12.93 12.37 -17.53
N GLN A 409 -12.45 12.77 -16.35
CA GLN A 409 -12.02 11.81 -15.32
C GLN A 409 -13.20 10.89 -14.98
N VAL A 410 -13.10 9.60 -15.29
CA VAL A 410 -14.10 8.60 -14.89
C VAL A 410 -13.93 8.36 -13.40
N SER A 411 -15.01 8.55 -12.64
CA SER A 411 -14.97 8.51 -11.17
C SER A 411 -15.84 7.43 -10.56
N GLY A 412 -16.83 6.93 -11.30
CA GLY A 412 -17.72 5.85 -10.86
C GLY A 412 -18.27 5.02 -12.02
N LEU A 413 -18.51 3.73 -11.80
CA LEU A 413 -19.09 2.77 -12.74
C LEU A 413 -20.18 1.93 -12.05
N ALA A 414 -21.26 1.62 -12.77
CA ALA A 414 -22.24 0.63 -12.31
C ALA A 414 -22.91 -0.07 -13.50
N LEU A 415 -23.50 -1.24 -13.26
CA LEU A 415 -24.37 -1.91 -14.24
C LEU A 415 -25.84 -1.62 -13.90
N ASP A 416 -26.67 -1.35 -14.92
CA ASP A 416 -28.12 -1.28 -14.75
C ASP A 416 -28.75 -2.69 -14.71
N PRO A 417 -30.03 -2.85 -14.29
CA PRO A 417 -30.71 -4.16 -14.26
C PRO A 417 -30.95 -4.85 -15.63
N LYS A 418 -30.24 -4.44 -16.68
CA LYS A 418 -30.18 -5.06 -18.01
C LYS A 418 -28.72 -5.22 -18.49
N ASN A 419 -27.76 -5.12 -17.59
CA ASN A 419 -26.31 -5.14 -17.81
C ASN A 419 -25.79 -4.06 -18.78
N ASN A 420 -26.48 -2.92 -18.92
CA ASN A 420 -25.88 -1.74 -19.57
C ASN A 420 -24.91 -1.07 -18.61
N LEU A 421 -23.74 -0.66 -19.10
CA LEU A 421 -22.75 0.05 -18.29
C LEU A 421 -23.16 1.52 -18.13
N ALA A 422 -23.29 1.97 -16.89
CA ALA A 422 -23.39 3.37 -16.52
C ALA A 422 -22.02 3.90 -16.09
N ILE A 423 -21.62 5.03 -16.66
CA ILE A 423 -20.33 5.71 -16.44
C ILE A 423 -20.59 7.08 -15.83
N PHE A 424 -19.97 7.38 -14.70
CA PHE A 424 -19.99 8.69 -14.04
C PHE A 424 -18.64 9.39 -14.22
N HIS A 425 -18.63 10.58 -14.80
CA HIS A 425 -17.40 11.34 -15.09
C HIS A 425 -17.49 12.82 -14.72
N ARG A 426 -16.33 13.41 -14.42
CA ARG A 426 -16.17 14.83 -14.05
C ARG A 426 -16.23 15.80 -15.24
N GLY A 427 -16.19 15.29 -16.46
CA GLY A 427 -16.32 16.08 -17.69
C GLY A 427 -15.16 17.04 -17.91
N ASP A 428 -15.45 18.34 -18.07
CA ASP A 428 -14.44 19.40 -18.16
C ASP A 428 -13.84 19.82 -16.81
N HIS A 429 -14.40 19.35 -15.69
CA HIS A 429 -13.83 19.55 -14.36
C HIS A 429 -12.77 18.49 -14.04
N VAL A 430 -11.71 18.93 -13.35
CA VAL A 430 -10.59 18.06 -12.90
C VAL A 430 -10.44 18.19 -11.39
N TRP A 431 -10.28 17.06 -10.69
CA TRP A 431 -9.80 17.06 -9.31
C TRP A 431 -8.28 17.16 -9.31
N ASP A 432 -7.75 18.24 -8.73
CA ASP A 432 -6.32 18.47 -8.55
C ASP A 432 -5.99 18.95 -7.12
N GLU A 433 -4.70 19.24 -6.86
CA GLU A 433 -4.23 19.78 -5.57
C GLU A 433 -4.85 21.16 -5.22
N ASN A 434 -5.46 21.86 -6.19
CA ASN A 434 -6.06 23.18 -6.04
C ASN A 434 -7.59 23.15 -5.85
N SER A 435 -8.24 21.99 -5.99
CA SER A 435 -9.70 21.86 -5.89
C SER A 435 -10.26 22.21 -4.51
N PHE A 436 -9.52 21.96 -3.42
CA PHE A 436 -9.98 22.13 -2.04
C PHE A 436 -8.94 22.87 -1.18
N ASP A 437 -9.39 23.54 -0.11
CA ASP A 437 -8.48 24.06 0.92
C ASP A 437 -8.22 23.06 2.07
N ARG A 438 -7.43 23.47 3.07
CA ARG A 438 -7.13 22.68 4.28
C ARG A 438 -8.33 22.41 5.19
N ASN A 439 -9.49 22.99 4.90
CA ASN A 439 -10.76 22.76 5.61
C ASN A 439 -11.73 21.93 4.74
N PHE A 440 -11.22 21.33 3.66
CA PHE A 440 -11.98 20.57 2.66
C PHE A 440 -13.06 21.38 1.94
N VAL A 441 -12.92 22.71 1.90
CA VAL A 441 -13.85 23.61 1.24
C VAL A 441 -13.49 23.69 -0.25
N TYR A 442 -14.42 23.30 -1.13
CA TYR A 442 -14.20 23.39 -2.58
C TYR A 442 -13.98 24.85 -3.02
N GLN A 443 -12.89 25.10 -3.75
CA GLN A 443 -12.40 26.44 -4.11
C GLN A 443 -12.95 26.93 -5.46
N GLN A 444 -13.08 26.04 -6.45
CA GLN A 444 -13.33 26.42 -7.85
C GLN A 444 -14.80 26.77 -8.16
N ARG A 445 -15.63 27.05 -7.14
CA ARG A 445 -17.09 27.30 -7.22
C ARG A 445 -17.54 28.30 -8.30
N GLY A 446 -16.65 29.23 -8.68
CA GLY A 446 -16.91 30.26 -9.69
C GLY A 446 -17.08 29.76 -11.13
N ILE A 447 -16.72 28.51 -11.43
CA ILE A 447 -16.92 27.91 -12.77
C ILE A 447 -18.36 27.45 -13.02
N GLY A 448 -19.15 27.26 -11.95
CA GLY A 448 -20.50 26.67 -12.02
C GLY A 448 -20.48 25.13 -11.99
N PRO A 449 -21.66 24.47 -12.09
CA PRO A 449 -21.73 23.01 -12.20
C PRO A 449 -21.34 22.55 -13.61
N ILE A 450 -20.98 21.26 -13.74
CA ILE A 450 -20.59 20.63 -15.00
C ILE A 450 -21.73 20.78 -16.02
N GLN A 451 -21.41 21.40 -17.17
CA GLN A 451 -22.40 21.80 -18.18
C GLN A 451 -22.77 20.67 -19.15
N GLU A 452 -22.12 19.51 -19.09
CA GLU A 452 -22.44 18.32 -19.88
C GLU A 452 -23.05 17.20 -19.01
N SER A 453 -23.58 16.16 -19.66
CA SER A 453 -24.21 15.03 -18.96
C SER A 453 -23.15 14.11 -18.36
N THR A 454 -22.94 14.21 -17.05
CA THR A 454 -21.92 13.46 -16.29
C THR A 454 -22.19 11.96 -16.18
N ILE A 455 -23.44 11.51 -16.37
CA ILE A 455 -23.84 10.09 -16.30
C ILE A 455 -24.21 9.62 -17.70
N LEU A 456 -23.44 8.68 -18.26
CA LEU A 456 -23.68 8.07 -19.57
C LEU A 456 -24.01 6.59 -19.39
N VAL A 457 -25.15 6.13 -19.90
CA VAL A 457 -25.43 4.69 -20.02
C VAL A 457 -25.05 4.26 -21.44
N VAL A 458 -24.19 3.26 -21.56
CA VAL A 458 -23.68 2.73 -22.82
C VAL A 458 -24.04 1.25 -23.00
N ASP A 459 -24.24 0.86 -24.26
CA ASP A 459 -24.42 -0.51 -24.68
C ASP A 459 -23.12 -1.33 -24.46
N PRO A 460 -23.16 -2.49 -23.78
CA PRO A 460 -21.96 -3.22 -23.34
C PRO A 460 -21.18 -3.87 -24.50
N SER A 461 -21.81 -4.10 -25.66
CA SER A 461 -21.15 -4.67 -26.83
C SER A 461 -20.59 -3.61 -27.78
N THR A 462 -21.31 -2.52 -27.99
CA THR A 462 -21.01 -1.50 -29.01
C THR A 462 -20.47 -0.18 -28.45
N SER A 463 -20.43 -0.02 -27.12
CA SER A 463 -20.16 1.24 -26.39
C SER A 463 -21.08 2.41 -26.74
N LYS A 464 -22.13 2.19 -27.53
CA LYS A 464 -23.04 3.23 -27.98
C LYS A 464 -23.78 3.84 -26.80
N VAL A 465 -23.71 5.15 -26.64
CA VAL A 465 -24.50 5.88 -25.63
C VAL A 465 -25.99 5.69 -25.89
N LEU A 466 -26.67 5.04 -24.95
CA LEU A 466 -28.11 4.78 -24.95
C LEU A 466 -28.89 5.91 -24.26
N LYS A 467 -28.28 6.55 -23.25
CA LYS A 467 -28.90 7.57 -22.39
C LYS A 467 -27.83 8.45 -21.76
N SER A 468 -28.15 9.71 -21.52
CA SER A 468 -27.25 10.67 -20.85
C SER A 468 -28.03 11.54 -19.86
N THR A 469 -27.52 11.69 -18.64
CA THR A 469 -28.16 12.41 -17.52
C THR A 469 -27.11 13.11 -16.63
N GLY A 470 -27.52 13.83 -15.58
CA GLY A 470 -26.61 14.46 -14.60
C GLY A 470 -26.16 15.89 -14.93
N LYS A 471 -26.45 16.38 -16.14
CA LYS A 471 -26.15 17.76 -16.59
C LYS A 471 -26.61 18.81 -15.59
N ASN A 472 -25.74 19.78 -15.29
CA ASN A 472 -25.94 20.89 -14.36
C ASN A 472 -26.20 20.51 -12.89
N LEU A 473 -26.10 19.23 -12.50
CA LEU A 473 -26.35 18.80 -11.11
C LEU A 473 -25.08 18.75 -10.24
N PHE A 474 -23.91 18.49 -10.84
CA PHE A 474 -22.68 18.12 -10.12
C PHE A 474 -21.55 19.12 -10.33
N PHE A 475 -20.61 19.15 -9.38
CA PHE A 475 -19.40 19.96 -9.40
C PHE A 475 -18.13 19.10 -9.38
N LEU A 476 -18.14 17.98 -8.66
CA LEU A 476 -17.01 17.04 -8.66
C LEU A 476 -17.48 15.61 -8.29
N PRO A 477 -18.03 14.88 -9.30
CA PRO A 477 -18.38 13.46 -9.21
C PRO A 477 -17.34 12.55 -8.53
N HIS A 478 -17.84 11.59 -7.75
CA HIS A 478 -17.07 10.46 -7.27
C HIS A 478 -17.78 9.12 -7.60
N GLY A 479 -18.23 8.33 -6.63
CA GLY A 479 -18.81 7.00 -6.83
C GLY A 479 -20.21 6.98 -7.43
N LEU A 480 -20.57 5.83 -8.01
CA LEU A 480 -21.85 5.52 -8.63
C LEU A 480 -22.24 4.07 -8.31
N THR A 481 -23.47 3.86 -7.84
CA THR A 481 -24.11 2.53 -7.75
C THR A 481 -25.53 2.60 -8.33
N ILE A 482 -26.08 1.48 -8.79
CA ILE A 482 -27.48 1.39 -9.25
C ILE A 482 -28.22 0.37 -8.37
N ASP A 483 -29.41 0.72 -7.89
CA ASP A 483 -30.26 -0.22 -7.14
C ASP A 483 -31.13 -1.10 -8.06
N ARG A 484 -31.75 -2.16 -7.50
CA ARG A 484 -32.60 -3.10 -8.26
C ARG A 484 -33.80 -2.44 -8.97
N ASP A 485 -34.22 -1.27 -8.51
CA ASP A 485 -35.27 -0.46 -9.15
C ASP A 485 -34.73 0.41 -10.33
N GLY A 486 -33.42 0.38 -10.59
CA GLY A 486 -32.75 1.16 -11.63
C GLY A 486 -32.47 2.62 -11.28
N ASN A 487 -32.51 3.00 -9.99
CA ASN A 487 -32.14 4.35 -9.56
C ASN A 487 -30.62 4.46 -9.38
N TYR A 488 -30.06 5.59 -9.83
CA TYR A 488 -28.64 5.89 -9.66
C TYR A 488 -28.41 6.51 -8.28
N TRP A 489 -27.49 5.95 -7.51
CA TRP A 489 -26.97 6.50 -6.26
C TRP A 489 -25.58 7.05 -6.52
N VAL A 490 -25.37 8.34 -6.25
CA VAL A 490 -24.12 9.02 -6.60
C VAL A 490 -23.65 9.98 -5.51
N THR A 491 -22.34 10.15 -5.42
CA THR A 491 -21.68 11.08 -4.50
C THR A 491 -21.03 12.25 -5.26
N ASP A 492 -21.03 13.42 -4.63
CA ASP A 492 -20.26 14.58 -5.09
C ASP A 492 -19.47 15.15 -3.91
N VAL A 493 -18.14 15.17 -4.07
CA VAL A 493 -17.21 15.57 -3.02
C VAL A 493 -17.07 17.08 -2.87
N ALA A 494 -17.39 17.87 -3.90
CA ALA A 494 -17.37 19.33 -3.85
C ALA A 494 -18.63 19.88 -3.18
N LEU A 495 -19.76 19.21 -3.41
CA LEU A 495 -21.01 19.46 -2.71
C LEU A 495 -21.03 18.83 -1.30
N HIS A 496 -20.23 17.80 -1.04
CA HIS A 496 -20.30 16.94 0.15
C HIS A 496 -21.70 16.33 0.34
N GLN A 497 -22.25 15.79 -0.76
CA GLN A 497 -23.63 15.31 -0.82
C GLN A 497 -23.74 13.94 -1.47
N VAL A 498 -24.83 13.26 -1.12
CA VAL A 498 -25.24 11.96 -1.68
C VAL A 498 -26.63 12.14 -2.30
N PHE A 499 -26.82 11.61 -3.50
CA PHE A 499 -28.04 11.77 -4.29
C PHE A 499 -28.61 10.42 -4.69
N LYS A 500 -29.94 10.27 -4.62
CA LYS A 500 -30.67 9.24 -5.36
C LYS A 500 -31.33 9.89 -6.58
N LEU A 501 -31.02 9.44 -7.79
CA LEU A 501 -31.64 9.90 -9.04
C LEU A 501 -32.57 8.81 -9.59
N GLY A 502 -33.81 9.17 -9.88
CA GLY A 502 -34.76 8.22 -10.47
C GLY A 502 -34.44 7.92 -11.94
N ALA A 503 -34.71 6.68 -12.38
CA ALA A 503 -34.49 6.24 -13.75
C ALA A 503 -35.18 7.14 -14.80
N GLY A 504 -34.46 8.14 -15.33
CA GLY A 504 -35.01 9.09 -16.30
C GLY A 504 -35.78 10.27 -15.69
N LYS A 505 -35.58 10.59 -14.41
CA LYS A 505 -36.04 11.83 -13.77
C LYS A 505 -34.90 12.84 -13.74
N GLU A 506 -35.17 14.09 -14.10
CA GLU A 506 -34.17 15.18 -14.08
C GLU A 506 -33.86 15.67 -12.65
N THR A 507 -34.81 15.54 -11.73
CA THR A 507 -34.67 15.94 -10.33
C THR A 507 -34.29 14.75 -9.42
N PRO A 508 -33.38 14.93 -8.45
CA PRO A 508 -33.13 13.93 -7.41
C PRO A 508 -34.39 13.52 -6.64
N LEU A 509 -34.47 12.24 -6.27
CA LEU A 509 -35.47 11.68 -5.36
C LEU A 509 -35.10 11.87 -3.89
N LEU A 510 -33.80 11.88 -3.60
CA LEU A 510 -33.24 12.11 -2.27
C LEU A 510 -31.93 12.90 -2.43
N VAL A 511 -31.68 13.82 -1.49
CA VAL A 511 -30.39 14.50 -1.33
C VAL A 511 -30.05 14.51 0.16
N LEU A 512 -28.87 14.01 0.52
CA LEU A 512 -28.32 14.05 1.87
C LEU A 512 -27.00 14.83 1.89
N GLY A 513 -26.61 15.36 3.06
CA GLY A 513 -25.51 16.32 3.19
C GLY A 513 -25.94 17.75 2.83
N ARG A 514 -24.99 18.68 2.79
CA ARG A 514 -25.25 20.09 2.44
C ARG A 514 -24.22 20.65 1.48
N ALA A 515 -24.71 21.12 0.33
CA ALA A 515 -23.92 21.72 -0.76
C ALA A 515 -22.79 22.64 -0.26
N PHE A 516 -21.57 22.19 -0.47
CA PHE A 516 -20.31 22.87 -0.15
C PHE A 516 -20.09 23.24 1.34
N GLN A 517 -20.76 22.53 2.26
CA GLN A 517 -20.55 22.59 3.71
C GLN A 517 -20.09 21.22 4.24
N PRO A 518 -18.78 20.98 4.40
CA PRO A 518 -18.27 19.73 4.96
C PRO A 518 -18.60 19.62 6.45
N GLY A 519 -18.73 18.38 6.96
CA GLY A 519 -18.96 18.13 8.38
C GLY A 519 -18.98 16.65 8.76
N SER A 520 -19.05 16.39 10.07
CA SER A 520 -18.92 15.06 10.68
C SER A 520 -20.09 14.66 11.58
N ASP A 521 -21.21 15.40 11.55
CA ASP A 521 -22.44 15.00 12.25
C ASP A 521 -23.28 14.02 11.40
N ARG A 522 -24.52 13.72 11.81
CA ARG A 522 -25.43 12.78 11.12
C ARG A 522 -26.18 13.37 9.91
N LYS A 523 -25.93 14.63 9.56
CA LYS A 523 -26.62 15.40 8.50
C LYS A 523 -25.67 16.05 7.49
N HIS A 524 -24.37 15.99 7.75
CA HIS A 524 -23.30 16.45 6.87
C HIS A 524 -22.33 15.28 6.59
N PHE A 525 -21.70 15.33 5.42
CA PHE A 525 -20.58 14.46 5.04
C PHE A 525 -19.32 15.32 4.89
N CYS A 526 -18.16 14.68 4.82
CA CYS A 526 -16.89 15.32 4.50
C CYS A 526 -16.26 14.57 3.33
N GLN A 527 -16.61 15.04 2.12
CA GLN A 527 -16.21 14.41 0.84
C GLN A 527 -16.59 12.90 0.81
N PRO A 528 -17.89 12.57 0.74
CA PRO A 528 -18.34 11.18 0.68
C PRO A 528 -17.90 10.54 -0.64
N THR A 529 -17.42 9.30 -0.57
CA THR A 529 -16.77 8.63 -1.70
C THR A 529 -17.77 7.79 -2.48
N ASP A 530 -18.57 6.96 -1.83
CA ASP A 530 -19.35 5.93 -2.50
C ASP A 530 -20.62 5.51 -1.71
N VAL A 531 -21.53 4.80 -2.38
CA VAL A 531 -22.79 4.28 -1.83
C VAL A 531 -23.02 2.83 -2.23
N ALA A 532 -23.17 1.93 -1.26
CA ALA A 532 -23.73 0.59 -1.51
C ALA A 532 -25.19 0.51 -1.05
N VAL A 533 -26.02 -0.24 -1.76
CA VAL A 533 -27.44 -0.42 -1.44
C VAL A 533 -27.71 -1.89 -1.18
N ASP A 534 -28.17 -2.25 0.03
CA ASP A 534 -28.67 -3.59 0.32
C ASP A 534 -29.88 -3.86 -0.58
N PRO A 535 -29.79 -4.82 -1.52
CA PRO A 535 -30.83 -5.01 -2.51
C PRO A 535 -31.98 -5.90 -2.01
N ILE A 536 -31.96 -6.32 -0.74
CA ILE A 536 -33.03 -7.05 -0.05
C ILE A 536 -33.88 -6.06 0.77
N THR A 537 -33.26 -5.22 1.59
CA THR A 537 -34.00 -4.27 2.46
C THR A 537 -34.19 -2.88 1.86
N GLY A 538 -33.37 -2.50 0.87
CA GLY A 538 -33.28 -1.14 0.34
C GLY A 538 -32.58 -0.14 1.29
N ASN A 539 -32.07 -0.60 2.44
CA ASN A 539 -31.14 0.20 3.25
C ASN A 539 -29.89 0.51 2.42
N PHE A 540 -29.24 1.64 2.66
CA PHE A 540 -28.02 2.01 1.96
C PHE A 540 -26.93 2.51 2.91
N PHE A 541 -25.69 2.36 2.47
CA PHE A 541 -24.48 2.64 3.22
C PHE A 541 -23.67 3.66 2.46
N VAL A 542 -23.22 4.72 3.14
CA VAL A 542 -22.37 5.77 2.56
C VAL A 542 -20.97 5.65 3.16
N ALA A 543 -19.97 5.60 2.30
CA ALA A 543 -18.57 5.79 2.69
C ALA A 543 -18.29 7.29 2.78
N ASP A 544 -17.99 7.76 3.98
CA ASP A 544 -17.72 9.17 4.28
C ASP A 544 -16.26 9.29 4.69
N GLY A 545 -15.39 9.49 3.69
CA GLY A 545 -14.08 8.82 3.69
C GLY A 545 -12.82 9.64 3.42
N TYR A 546 -12.86 10.79 2.73
CA TYR A 546 -11.63 11.58 2.50
C TYR A 546 -11.23 12.43 3.72
N CYS A 547 -12.22 12.95 4.46
CA CYS A 547 -12.00 13.77 5.66
C CYS A 547 -12.89 13.39 6.86
N ASN A 548 -13.60 12.27 6.75
CA ASN A 548 -14.09 11.45 7.84
C ASN A 548 -13.55 10.02 7.63
N SER A 549 -13.70 9.12 8.60
CA SER A 549 -13.24 7.72 8.48
C SER A 549 -14.34 6.75 8.92
N ARG A 550 -15.55 6.89 8.35
CA ARG A 550 -16.76 6.17 8.79
C ARG A 550 -17.61 5.65 7.65
N ILE A 551 -18.36 4.59 7.94
CA ILE A 551 -19.53 4.15 7.17
C ILE A 551 -20.79 4.62 7.89
N MET A 552 -21.77 5.13 7.15
CA MET A 552 -23.07 5.52 7.69
C MET A 552 -24.21 4.77 6.99
N GLN A 553 -25.08 4.12 7.76
CA GLN A 553 -26.24 3.39 7.26
C GLN A 553 -27.51 4.24 7.35
N PHE A 554 -28.33 4.16 6.30
CA PHE A 554 -29.63 4.83 6.16
C PHE A 554 -30.71 3.85 5.71
N SER A 555 -31.96 4.14 6.08
CA SER A 555 -33.15 3.49 5.54
C SER A 555 -33.44 3.93 4.09
N PRO A 556 -34.29 3.21 3.31
CA PRO A 556 -34.58 3.56 1.91
C PRO A 556 -35.06 5.00 1.66
N ASN A 557 -35.67 5.62 2.67
CA ASN A 557 -36.16 7.00 2.67
C ASN A 557 -35.17 8.03 3.28
N GLY A 558 -33.92 7.65 3.52
CA GLY A 558 -32.85 8.55 3.97
C GLY A 558 -32.83 8.89 5.46
N MET A 559 -33.45 8.10 6.33
CA MET A 559 -33.32 8.28 7.78
C MET A 559 -32.06 7.57 8.26
N PHE A 560 -31.25 8.26 9.07
CA PHE A 560 -30.04 7.67 9.68
C PHE A 560 -30.41 6.50 10.60
N ILE A 561 -29.75 5.35 10.41
CA ILE A 561 -29.86 4.17 11.27
C ILE A 561 -28.68 4.14 12.24
N MET A 562 -27.46 3.93 11.74
CA MET A 562 -26.23 3.81 12.53
C MET A 562 -25.00 4.30 11.76
N GLN A 563 -23.86 4.37 12.46
CA GLN A 563 -22.54 4.56 11.84
C GLN A 563 -21.50 3.73 12.59
N TRP A 564 -20.43 3.33 11.90
CA TRP A 564 -19.23 2.74 12.50
C TRP A 564 -17.99 3.19 11.74
N GLY A 565 -16.80 2.91 12.29
CA GLY A 565 -15.53 3.39 11.76
C GLY A 565 -14.88 4.46 12.64
N GLU A 566 -13.57 4.36 12.79
CA GLU A 566 -12.69 5.33 13.45
C GLU A 566 -11.46 5.60 12.57
N GLU A 567 -10.83 6.77 12.71
CA GLU A 567 -9.58 7.06 12.00
C GLU A 567 -8.44 6.13 12.49
N THR A 568 -7.68 5.60 11.54
CA THR A 568 -6.43 4.88 11.78
C THR A 568 -5.42 5.80 12.47
N SER A 569 -5.33 5.66 13.78
CA SER A 569 -4.52 6.50 14.69
C SER A 569 -3.14 5.90 15.04
N SER A 570 -2.82 4.72 14.51
CA SER A 570 -1.56 3.99 14.75
C SER A 570 -1.04 3.35 13.47
N ASN A 571 0.27 3.13 13.38
CA ASN A 571 0.94 2.55 12.20
C ASN A 571 0.43 1.14 11.83
N VAL A 572 -0.22 0.44 12.77
CA VAL A 572 -1.00 -0.78 12.51
C VAL A 572 -2.49 -0.44 12.57
N PRO A 573 -3.25 -0.55 11.47
CA PRO A 573 -4.68 -0.24 11.43
C PRO A 573 -5.53 -1.42 11.94
N ARG A 574 -6.33 -1.20 12.99
CA ARG A 574 -7.15 -2.27 13.60
C ARG A 574 -8.37 -2.63 12.74
N PRO A 575 -8.96 -3.83 12.91
CA PRO A 575 -10.29 -4.13 12.38
C PRO A 575 -11.31 -3.06 12.77
N GLY A 576 -12.13 -2.62 11.82
CA GLY A 576 -13.13 -1.56 12.03
C GLY A 576 -12.58 -0.13 12.11
N GLN A 577 -11.25 0.06 12.06
CA GLN A 577 -10.67 1.37 11.75
C GLN A 577 -10.51 1.52 10.23
N PHE A 578 -10.59 2.75 9.74
CA PHE A 578 -10.34 3.07 8.33
C PHE A 578 -9.30 4.19 8.24
N ARG A 579 -8.66 4.34 7.08
CA ARG A 579 -7.86 5.53 6.76
C ARG A 579 -8.59 6.38 5.73
N ILE A 580 -9.00 5.78 4.61
CA ILE A 580 -9.97 6.32 3.67
C ILE A 580 -10.87 5.14 3.21
N PRO A 581 -12.08 4.96 3.77
CA PRO A 581 -13.07 4.06 3.19
C PRO A 581 -13.52 4.68 1.86
N HIS A 582 -13.21 4.01 0.74
CA HIS A 582 -13.25 4.63 -0.59
C HIS A 582 -14.36 4.09 -1.49
N SER A 583 -14.57 2.77 -1.48
CA SER A 583 -15.56 2.07 -2.33
C SER A 583 -16.24 0.98 -1.52
N LEU A 584 -17.49 0.66 -1.86
CA LEU A 584 -18.39 -0.23 -1.15
C LEU A 584 -19.04 -1.25 -2.09
N THR A 585 -18.99 -2.53 -1.74
CA THR A 585 -19.82 -3.56 -2.38
C THR A 585 -20.64 -4.34 -1.37
N MET A 586 -21.90 -4.60 -1.71
CA MET A 586 -22.70 -5.59 -0.99
C MET A 586 -22.24 -7.00 -1.38
N VAL A 587 -22.41 -7.93 -0.45
CA VAL A 587 -22.30 -9.39 -0.65
C VAL A 587 -23.63 -9.99 -0.16
N PRO A 588 -24.70 -9.95 -0.98
CA PRO A 588 -26.08 -10.10 -0.50
C PRO A 588 -26.41 -11.51 0.02
N ASP A 589 -25.79 -12.53 -0.57
CA ASP A 589 -25.92 -13.94 -0.17
C ASP A 589 -25.29 -14.24 1.20
N GLN A 590 -24.37 -13.39 1.65
CA GLN A 590 -23.67 -13.51 2.95
C GLN A 590 -24.13 -12.45 3.98
N GLY A 591 -25.08 -11.58 3.61
CA GLY A 591 -25.52 -10.46 4.46
C GLY A 591 -24.42 -9.47 4.83
N GLN A 592 -23.41 -9.31 3.97
CA GLN A 592 -22.20 -8.52 4.26
C GLN A 592 -22.06 -7.27 3.38
N LEU A 593 -21.34 -6.29 3.90
CA LEU A 593 -20.85 -5.10 3.20
C LEU A 593 -19.32 -5.12 3.25
N CYS A 594 -18.65 -5.10 2.10
CA CYS A 594 -17.20 -5.01 2.00
C CYS A 594 -16.77 -3.60 1.58
N VAL A 595 -15.69 -3.12 2.17
CA VAL A 595 -15.19 -1.74 2.10
C VAL A 595 -13.74 -1.75 1.64
N ALA A 596 -13.42 -1.06 0.55
CA ALA A 596 -12.04 -0.75 0.18
C ALA A 596 -11.50 0.36 1.12
N ASP A 597 -10.58 -0.01 2.02
CA ASP A 597 -9.94 0.88 2.99
C ASP A 597 -8.61 1.38 2.40
N ARG A 598 -8.71 2.33 1.47
CA ARG A 598 -7.72 2.61 0.42
C ARG A 598 -6.30 2.68 0.95
N GLU A 599 -5.97 3.74 1.68
CA GLU A 599 -4.61 4.06 2.17
C GLU A 599 -4.02 3.01 3.15
N ASN A 600 -4.83 2.05 3.63
CA ASN A 600 -4.39 0.92 4.45
C ASN A 600 -4.07 -0.34 3.62
N GLY A 601 -4.33 -0.31 2.30
CA GLY A 601 -4.07 -1.41 1.36
C GLY A 601 -4.87 -2.68 1.68
N ARG A 602 -6.17 -2.56 2.01
CA ARG A 602 -7.01 -3.70 2.39
C ARG A 602 -8.48 -3.54 2.03
N ILE A 603 -9.20 -4.66 1.98
CA ILE A 603 -10.65 -4.73 1.99
C ILE A 603 -11.10 -5.20 3.39
N GLN A 604 -12.13 -4.59 3.97
CA GLN A 604 -12.74 -5.05 5.24
C GLN A 604 -14.23 -5.33 5.03
N CYS A 605 -14.70 -6.50 5.48
CA CYS A 605 -16.09 -6.92 5.35
C CYS A 605 -16.78 -6.95 6.73
N PHE A 606 -18.03 -6.48 6.76
CA PHE A 606 -18.85 -6.28 7.96
C PHE A 606 -20.25 -6.87 7.76
N HIS A 607 -20.91 -7.31 8.82
CA HIS A 607 -22.33 -7.68 8.77
C HIS A 607 -23.19 -6.44 8.52
N ALA A 608 -23.95 -6.43 7.42
CA ALA A 608 -24.69 -5.26 6.95
C ALA A 608 -25.78 -4.78 7.92
N GLU A 609 -26.35 -5.67 8.73
CA GLU A 609 -27.36 -5.34 9.74
C GLU A 609 -26.77 -4.65 10.99
N THR A 610 -25.51 -4.94 11.35
CA THR A 610 -24.96 -4.59 12.68
C THR A 610 -23.67 -3.76 12.66
N GLY A 611 -23.00 -3.64 11.52
CA GLY A 611 -21.69 -2.99 11.41
C GLY A 611 -20.55 -3.76 12.08
N ASN A 612 -20.80 -4.98 12.57
CA ASN A 612 -19.78 -5.83 13.19
C ASN A 612 -18.79 -6.36 12.14
N PHE A 613 -17.50 -6.30 12.44
CA PHE A 613 -16.42 -6.82 11.59
C PHE A 613 -16.50 -8.35 11.43
N VAL A 614 -16.33 -8.83 10.20
CA VAL A 614 -16.30 -10.26 9.85
C VAL A 614 -14.88 -10.70 9.50
N LYS A 615 -14.27 -10.05 8.50
CA LYS A 615 -12.94 -10.38 7.99
C LYS A 615 -12.28 -9.19 7.29
N GLN A 616 -10.97 -9.27 7.11
CA GLN A 616 -10.22 -8.41 6.20
C GLN A 616 -9.53 -9.27 5.14
N ILE A 617 -9.45 -8.77 3.91
CA ILE A 617 -8.63 -9.33 2.83
C ILE A 617 -7.51 -8.31 2.61
N LYS A 618 -6.26 -8.75 2.73
CA LYS A 618 -5.08 -7.92 2.51
C LYS A 618 -3.97 -8.74 1.88
N HIS A 619 -3.61 -8.35 0.66
CA HIS A 619 -2.50 -8.91 -0.11
C HIS A 619 -1.38 -7.88 -0.25
N GLN A 620 -0.15 -8.34 -0.51
CA GLN A 620 1.01 -7.45 -0.72
C GLN A 620 0.92 -6.74 -2.08
N GLU A 621 0.26 -7.40 -3.03
CA GLU A 621 -0.02 -7.01 -4.41
C GLU A 621 -1.04 -5.86 -4.48
N PHE A 622 -1.90 -5.71 -3.46
CA PHE A 622 -2.70 -4.49 -3.28
C PHE A 622 -1.82 -3.25 -2.97
N GLY A 623 -0.57 -3.47 -2.53
CA GLY A 623 0.36 -2.43 -2.15
C GLY A 623 -0.18 -1.59 -0.99
N ARG A 624 -0.34 -0.29 -1.25
CA ARG A 624 -0.78 0.70 -0.25
C ARG A 624 -2.18 1.25 -0.46
N GLU A 625 -2.79 0.98 -1.61
CA GLU A 625 -4.00 1.65 -2.06
C GLU A 625 -4.91 0.65 -2.76
N VAL A 626 -6.05 0.28 -2.15
CA VAL A 626 -7.16 -0.39 -2.87
C VAL A 626 -8.19 0.69 -3.20
N PHE A 627 -8.33 1.05 -4.47
CA PHE A 627 -9.25 2.12 -4.87
C PHE A 627 -10.70 1.64 -4.87
N ALA A 628 -10.98 0.51 -5.51
CA ALA A 628 -12.36 0.05 -5.68
C ALA A 628 -12.52 -1.46 -5.55
N VAL A 629 -13.74 -1.88 -5.23
CA VAL A 629 -14.13 -3.27 -5.01
C VAL A 629 -15.57 -3.53 -5.49
N SER A 630 -15.78 -4.60 -6.25
CA SER A 630 -17.09 -5.04 -6.77
C SER A 630 -17.28 -6.53 -6.50
N TYR A 631 -18.45 -6.95 -6.05
CA TYR A 631 -18.80 -8.37 -5.90
C TYR A 631 -19.60 -8.87 -7.10
N ALA A 632 -19.36 -10.11 -7.51
CA ALA A 632 -20.20 -10.84 -8.44
C ALA A 632 -20.77 -12.12 -7.78
N PRO A 633 -21.99 -12.55 -8.13
CA PRO A 633 -22.54 -13.83 -7.68
C PRO A 633 -21.61 -15.00 -8.02
N GLY A 634 -21.61 -16.04 -7.17
CA GLY A 634 -20.67 -17.16 -7.26
C GLY A 634 -19.45 -17.03 -6.34
N GLY A 635 -19.41 -16.00 -5.47
CA GLY A 635 -18.35 -15.86 -4.47
C GLY A 635 -17.07 -15.21 -4.98
N VAL A 636 -17.17 -14.31 -5.98
CA VAL A 636 -16.00 -13.62 -6.56
C VAL A 636 -16.03 -12.14 -6.20
N LEU A 637 -14.93 -11.64 -5.62
CA LEU A 637 -14.66 -10.22 -5.48
C LEU A 637 -13.68 -9.77 -6.55
N TYR A 638 -13.92 -8.60 -7.12
CA TYR A 638 -13.00 -7.90 -8.00
C TYR A 638 -12.50 -6.63 -7.31
N ALA A 639 -11.22 -6.30 -7.50
CA ALA A 639 -10.63 -5.08 -6.93
C ALA A 639 -9.62 -4.43 -7.88
N VAL A 640 -9.32 -3.15 -7.68
CA VAL A 640 -8.23 -2.41 -8.36
C VAL A 640 -7.39 -1.64 -7.35
N ASN A 641 -6.07 -1.64 -7.55
CA ASN A 641 -5.13 -0.93 -6.68
C ASN A 641 -4.68 0.43 -7.27
N GLY A 642 -4.08 1.27 -6.42
CA GLY A 642 -3.60 2.60 -6.75
C GLY A 642 -2.18 2.63 -7.30
N LYS A 643 -1.76 3.79 -7.81
CA LYS A 643 -0.36 4.01 -8.23
C LYS A 643 0.55 4.06 -7.00
N PRO A 644 1.53 3.16 -6.84
CA PRO A 644 2.36 3.14 -5.64
C PRO A 644 3.15 4.46 -5.49
N TYR A 645 3.05 5.06 -4.30
CA TYR A 645 3.96 6.13 -3.88
C TYR A 645 5.42 5.65 -3.97
N TYR A 646 6.32 6.54 -4.41
CA TYR A 646 7.74 6.26 -4.66
C TYR A 646 8.41 5.34 -3.61
N GLY A 647 8.67 4.09 -4.01
CA GLY A 647 9.32 3.07 -3.18
C GLY A 647 8.45 1.88 -2.76
N TYR A 648 7.27 1.68 -3.36
CA TYR A 648 6.50 0.43 -3.26
C TYR A 648 6.37 -0.20 -4.65
N SER A 649 6.45 -1.54 -4.72
CA SER A 649 6.63 -2.31 -5.96
C SER A 649 5.34 -2.89 -6.56
N ALA A 650 4.22 -2.83 -5.86
CA ALA A 650 2.93 -3.36 -6.34
C ALA A 650 2.55 -2.77 -7.71
N PRO A 651 2.42 -3.58 -8.78
CA PRO A 651 2.02 -3.11 -10.10
C PRO A 651 0.55 -2.66 -10.08
N VAL A 652 0.22 -1.64 -10.87
CA VAL A 652 -1.16 -1.15 -10.97
C VAL A 652 -1.97 -2.11 -11.83
N GLN A 653 -2.90 -2.83 -11.22
CA GLN A 653 -3.65 -3.92 -11.85
C GLN A 653 -5.02 -4.16 -11.20
N GLY A 654 -5.86 -4.91 -11.90
CA GLY A 654 -7.07 -5.50 -11.36
C GLY A 654 -6.80 -6.89 -10.78
N PHE A 655 -7.64 -7.28 -9.83
CA PHE A 655 -7.59 -8.56 -9.12
C PHE A 655 -8.94 -9.24 -9.22
N MET A 656 -8.95 -10.54 -9.52
CA MET A 656 -10.05 -11.44 -9.20
C MET A 656 -9.68 -12.17 -7.89
N LEU A 657 -10.63 -12.24 -6.96
CA LEU A 657 -10.43 -12.77 -5.61
C LEU A 657 -11.54 -13.78 -5.30
N ASN A 658 -11.19 -14.93 -4.73
CA ASN A 658 -12.16 -15.80 -4.09
C ASN A 658 -12.64 -15.14 -2.80
N PHE A 659 -13.94 -14.90 -2.67
CA PHE A 659 -14.50 -14.22 -1.50
C PHE A 659 -14.23 -15.01 -0.21
N SER A 660 -14.32 -16.34 -0.24
CA SER A 660 -14.44 -17.17 0.96
C SER A 660 -13.19 -17.14 1.83
N ASN A 661 -12.06 -17.55 1.26
CA ASN A 661 -10.70 -17.46 1.84
C ASN A 661 -10.09 -16.05 1.68
N GLY A 662 -10.37 -15.38 0.57
CA GLY A 662 -9.80 -14.07 0.21
C GLY A 662 -8.68 -14.14 -0.85
N ASP A 663 -8.32 -15.33 -1.33
CA ASP A 663 -7.14 -15.56 -2.17
C ASP A 663 -7.29 -14.96 -3.58
N ILE A 664 -6.17 -14.57 -4.20
CA ILE A 664 -6.14 -14.07 -5.58
C ILE A 664 -6.33 -15.24 -6.53
N LEU A 665 -7.36 -15.17 -7.37
CA LEU A 665 -7.64 -16.13 -8.45
C LEU A 665 -6.95 -15.73 -9.76
N ASP A 666 -6.94 -14.44 -10.08
CA ASP A 666 -6.36 -13.89 -11.31
C ASP A 666 -5.96 -12.42 -11.15
N THR A 667 -5.05 -11.93 -12.00
CA THR A 667 -4.65 -10.52 -12.06
C THR A 667 -4.62 -10.00 -13.50
N PHE A 668 -5.27 -8.88 -13.77
CA PHE A 668 -5.49 -8.37 -15.12
C PHE A 668 -5.05 -6.91 -15.30
N ILE A 669 -4.50 -6.60 -16.49
CA ILE A 669 -4.05 -5.27 -16.92
C ILE A 669 -4.48 -5.02 -18.38
N PRO A 670 -4.71 -3.76 -18.81
CA PRO A 670 -5.11 -3.50 -20.18
C PRO A 670 -3.93 -3.68 -21.13
N ALA A 671 -4.07 -4.59 -22.09
CA ALA A 671 -3.06 -4.91 -23.10
C ALA A 671 -2.73 -3.71 -24.01
N ARG A 672 -3.69 -2.78 -24.24
CA ARG A 672 -3.50 -1.58 -25.06
C ARG A 672 -2.69 -0.47 -24.37
N LYS A 673 -2.77 -0.35 -23.03
CA LYS A 673 -2.09 0.68 -22.23
C LYS A 673 -2.19 0.34 -20.74
N ASN A 674 -1.08 0.43 -19.98
CA ASN A 674 -1.12 0.35 -18.52
C ASN A 674 -2.12 1.35 -17.91
N PHE A 675 -2.76 0.94 -16.80
CA PHE A 675 -3.60 1.80 -15.98
C PHE A 675 -2.86 3.07 -15.51
N ASP A 676 -3.58 4.18 -15.42
CA ASP A 676 -3.06 5.49 -15.03
C ASP A 676 -3.51 5.92 -13.64
N MET A 677 -4.82 5.81 -13.35
CA MET A 677 -5.38 5.77 -12.01
C MET A 677 -6.74 5.06 -12.08
N PRO A 678 -6.77 3.72 -11.94
CA PRO A 678 -8.02 2.96 -11.94
C PRO A 678 -8.74 3.29 -10.63
N HIS A 679 -9.89 3.94 -10.77
CA HIS A 679 -10.56 4.66 -9.68
C HIS A 679 -11.87 4.00 -9.27
N ASP A 680 -12.52 3.28 -10.19
CA ASP A 680 -13.69 2.46 -9.89
C ASP A 680 -13.77 1.19 -10.75
N ILE A 681 -14.53 0.19 -10.28
CA ILE A 681 -14.69 -1.12 -10.92
C ILE A 681 -16.14 -1.62 -10.81
N ALA A 682 -16.68 -2.17 -11.90
CA ALA A 682 -17.99 -2.82 -11.92
C ALA A 682 -17.90 -4.17 -12.62
N ALA A 683 -18.36 -5.24 -11.95
CA ALA A 683 -18.39 -6.60 -12.49
C ALA A 683 -19.82 -7.06 -12.80
N ALA A 684 -19.96 -7.91 -13.82
CA ALA A 684 -21.22 -8.54 -14.21
C ALA A 684 -21.28 -10.02 -13.76
N ASP A 685 -22.50 -10.53 -13.62
CA ASP A 685 -22.79 -11.94 -13.30
C ASP A 685 -22.21 -12.95 -14.32
N ASP A 686 -21.79 -12.50 -15.51
CA ASP A 686 -21.15 -13.31 -16.56
C ASP A 686 -19.60 -13.27 -16.53
N GLY A 687 -19.02 -12.63 -15.51
CA GLY A 687 -17.57 -12.45 -15.36
C GLY A 687 -16.97 -11.29 -16.18
N THR A 688 -17.77 -10.54 -16.96
CA THR A 688 -17.30 -9.31 -17.61
C THR A 688 -17.01 -8.23 -16.57
N VAL A 689 -15.84 -7.61 -16.65
CA VAL A 689 -15.38 -6.57 -15.71
C VAL A 689 -15.09 -5.26 -16.44
N TYR A 690 -15.53 -4.14 -15.86
CA TYR A 690 -15.25 -2.79 -16.36
C TYR A 690 -14.44 -2.00 -15.32
N VAL A 691 -13.37 -1.33 -15.75
CA VAL A 691 -12.53 -0.49 -14.88
C VAL A 691 -12.49 0.94 -15.40
N GLY A 692 -12.85 1.90 -14.54
CA GLY A 692 -12.86 3.32 -14.85
C GLY A 692 -11.55 3.98 -14.44
N ASP A 693 -10.86 4.62 -15.39
CA ASP A 693 -9.55 5.21 -15.16
C ASP A 693 -9.63 6.75 -15.19
N ALA A 694 -9.42 7.35 -14.01
CA ALA A 694 -9.58 8.78 -13.74
C ALA A 694 -8.42 9.66 -14.27
N HIS A 695 -7.30 9.06 -14.70
CA HIS A 695 -6.18 9.79 -15.32
C HIS A 695 -5.99 9.44 -16.80
N ALA A 696 -6.39 8.25 -17.24
CA ALA A 696 -6.48 7.94 -18.66
C ALA A 696 -7.71 8.58 -19.33
N ASN A 697 -8.71 9.01 -18.55
CA ASN A 697 -10.04 9.44 -19.01
C ASN A 697 -10.70 8.37 -19.91
N ALA A 698 -10.66 7.12 -19.45
CA ALA A 698 -11.03 5.95 -20.22
C ALA A 698 -11.79 4.94 -19.37
N VAL A 699 -12.52 4.03 -20.03
CA VAL A 699 -13.02 2.80 -19.43
C VAL A 699 -12.40 1.62 -20.16
N TRP A 700 -11.91 0.67 -19.38
CA TRP A 700 -11.37 -0.60 -19.84
C TRP A 700 -12.43 -1.69 -19.64
N LYS A 701 -12.50 -2.66 -20.55
CA LYS A 701 -13.37 -3.83 -20.46
C LYS A 701 -12.51 -5.09 -20.51
N PHE A 702 -12.80 -6.04 -19.62
CA PHE A 702 -12.18 -7.35 -19.54
C PHE A 702 -13.26 -8.42 -19.61
N SER A 703 -12.93 -9.56 -20.21
CA SER A 703 -13.84 -10.70 -20.32
C SER A 703 -13.07 -12.02 -20.11
N PRO A 704 -13.71 -13.06 -19.56
CA PRO A 704 -13.10 -14.38 -19.39
C PRO A 704 -12.56 -14.93 -20.71
N SER A 705 -11.28 -15.31 -20.72
CA SER A 705 -10.66 -15.97 -21.87
C SER A 705 -11.33 -17.33 -22.11
N LYS A 706 -11.86 -17.56 -23.32
CA LYS A 706 -12.34 -18.90 -23.70
C LYS A 706 -11.14 -19.81 -23.89
N ALA A 707 -11.11 -20.92 -23.15
CA ALA A 707 -10.05 -21.93 -23.22
C ALA A 707 -10.08 -22.74 -24.53
N GLU A 708 -9.74 -22.11 -25.66
CA GLU A 708 -9.45 -22.82 -26.90
C GLU A 708 -8.04 -23.43 -26.85
N HIS A 709 -7.93 -24.71 -27.19
CA HIS A 709 -6.69 -25.49 -27.02
C HIS A 709 -5.48 -24.87 -27.76
N ARG A 710 -4.57 -24.24 -27.00
CA ARG A 710 -3.34 -23.61 -27.52
C ARG A 710 -2.24 -24.65 -27.83
N SER A 711 -2.55 -25.63 -28.69
CA SER A 711 -1.64 -26.69 -29.10
C SER A 711 -0.37 -26.13 -29.78
N VAL A 712 0.80 -26.59 -29.31
CA VAL A 712 2.11 -26.11 -29.75
C VAL A 712 2.41 -26.52 -31.20
N LYS A 713 2.39 -25.57 -32.14
CA LYS A 713 2.96 -25.76 -33.48
C LYS A 713 4.46 -25.41 -33.50
N LYS A 714 5.30 -26.44 -33.39
CA LYS A 714 6.77 -26.36 -33.57
C LYS A 714 7.18 -27.26 -34.75
N ALA A 715 7.92 -26.69 -35.69
CA ALA A 715 8.26 -27.25 -37.01
C ALA A 715 7.04 -27.44 -37.94
N GLY A 716 7.25 -27.22 -39.24
CA GLY A 716 6.18 -27.15 -40.24
C GLY A 716 5.98 -28.45 -41.01
N ILE A 717 4.76 -28.98 -40.94
CA ILE A 717 4.09 -29.75 -42.00
C ILE A 717 2.68 -29.14 -42.10
N GLU A 718 2.19 -28.88 -43.31
CA GLU A 718 0.80 -28.47 -43.51
C GLU A 718 -0.11 -29.70 -43.44
N VAL A 719 -1.09 -29.65 -42.54
CA VAL A 719 -2.25 -30.55 -42.52
C VAL A 719 -3.47 -29.66 -42.36
N GLU A 720 -4.34 -29.68 -43.38
CA GLU A 720 -5.71 -29.19 -43.24
C GLU A 720 -6.54 -30.30 -42.57
N GLU A 721 -7.16 -30.01 -41.43
CA GLU A 721 -8.33 -30.76 -40.98
C GLU A 721 -9.48 -29.78 -40.74
N ILE A 722 -10.63 -30.13 -41.30
CA ILE A 722 -11.85 -29.32 -41.31
C ILE A 722 -12.80 -29.90 -40.27
N THR A 723 -13.57 -29.04 -39.61
CA THR A 723 -14.56 -29.38 -38.58
C THR A 723 -15.51 -30.50 -38.99
N GLU A 724 -15.59 -31.57 -38.20
CA GLU A 724 -16.76 -32.45 -38.14
C GLU A 724 -17.45 -32.32 -36.77
N THR A 725 -18.64 -31.74 -36.75
CA THR A 725 -19.61 -31.90 -35.65
C THR A 725 -21.05 -31.85 -36.16
N GLU A 726 -21.31 -32.42 -37.34
CA GLU A 726 -22.67 -32.50 -37.89
C GLU A 726 -22.88 -33.75 -38.78
N ILE A 727 -22.77 -34.94 -38.18
CA ILE A 727 -23.29 -36.19 -38.78
C ILE A 727 -24.18 -36.92 -37.79
N PHE A 728 -25.48 -36.66 -37.88
CA PHE A 728 -26.46 -37.75 -37.78
C PHE A 728 -27.73 -37.51 -38.60
N GLU A 729 -27.63 -37.53 -39.94
CA GLU A 729 -28.63 -38.25 -40.74
C GLU A 729 -28.18 -38.61 -42.18
N THR A 730 -28.41 -39.87 -42.55
CA THR A 730 -28.62 -40.44 -43.90
C THR A 730 -27.67 -40.12 -45.09
N HIS A 731 -26.68 -40.99 -45.29
CA HIS A 731 -26.60 -41.90 -46.45
C HIS A 731 -27.18 -41.45 -47.84
N ILE A 732 -26.32 -41.19 -48.86
CA ILE A 732 -26.19 -42.00 -50.12
C ILE A 732 -25.26 -41.38 -51.21
N ARG A 733 -24.21 -42.15 -51.57
CA ARG A 733 -23.50 -42.32 -52.88
C ARG A 733 -23.01 -41.15 -53.78
N SER A 734 -21.68 -41.22 -54.02
CA SER A 734 -20.95 -41.23 -55.32
C SER A 734 -20.63 -39.94 -56.14
N ARG A 735 -19.35 -39.51 -56.04
CA ARG A 735 -18.26 -39.62 -57.06
C ARG A 735 -18.60 -39.52 -58.57
N PRO A 736 -17.65 -39.04 -59.43
CA PRO A 736 -16.67 -37.93 -59.28
C PRO A 736 -16.40 -37.15 -60.62
N LYS A 737 -15.25 -36.44 -60.71
CA LYS A 737 -14.52 -35.90 -61.92
C LYS A 737 -14.85 -34.46 -62.37
N THR A 738 -13.94 -33.67 -62.98
CA THR A 738 -12.44 -33.56 -62.97
C THR A 738 -12.01 -32.25 -63.66
N ASN A 739 -10.87 -31.68 -63.22
CA ASN A 739 -9.85 -30.92 -63.99
C ASN A 739 -10.15 -29.59 -64.70
N GLU A 740 -9.14 -28.69 -64.58
CA GLU A 740 -8.62 -27.74 -65.60
C GLU A 740 -9.47 -26.52 -66.07
N SER A 741 -8.89 -25.41 -66.56
CA SER A 741 -7.60 -24.72 -66.30
C SER A 741 -7.53 -23.35 -67.03
N VAL A 742 -6.40 -22.62 -66.90
CA VAL A 742 -5.83 -21.66 -67.89
C VAL A 742 -6.47 -20.26 -68.08
N GLU A 743 -5.82 -19.27 -67.45
CA GLU A 743 -5.23 -18.03 -68.02
C GLU A 743 -6.02 -16.85 -68.69
N LYS A 744 -5.72 -15.65 -68.15
CA LYS A 744 -5.24 -14.40 -68.81
C LYS A 744 -6.16 -13.40 -69.54
N GLN A 745 -5.97 -12.14 -69.12
CA GLN A 745 -5.90 -10.89 -69.93
C GLN A 745 -7.25 -10.41 -70.54
N THR A 746 -7.46 -9.12 -70.86
CA THR A 746 -6.52 -8.05 -71.27
C THR A 746 -6.87 -6.68 -70.67
N GLN A 747 -5.94 -5.71 -70.80
CA GLN A 747 -6.09 -4.29 -70.43
C GLN A 747 -7.06 -3.54 -71.37
N GLU A 748 -7.58 -2.38 -70.97
CA GLU A 748 -7.16 -1.11 -71.61
C GLU A 748 -7.48 0.16 -70.80
N LYS A 749 -7.09 1.34 -71.33
CA LYS A 749 -7.05 2.65 -70.65
C LYS A 749 -7.97 3.66 -71.33
N GLN A 750 -8.50 4.63 -70.56
CA GLN A 750 -8.45 6.10 -70.83
C GLN A 750 -9.34 6.88 -69.83
N GLN A 751 -9.22 8.20 -69.59
CA GLN A 751 -8.07 9.14 -69.59
C GLN A 751 -8.56 10.55 -69.15
N LYS A 752 -7.78 11.27 -68.30
CA LYS A 752 -7.87 12.75 -68.02
C LYS A 752 -9.17 13.27 -67.36
N GLN A 753 -9.22 14.47 -66.76
CA GLN A 753 -8.25 15.20 -65.90
C GLN A 753 -8.97 16.36 -65.19
N LYS A 754 -8.40 16.81 -64.05
CA LYS A 754 -8.44 18.19 -63.49
C LYS A 754 -9.77 18.82 -63.00
N ASN A 755 -9.76 19.19 -61.72
CA ASN A 755 -9.91 20.56 -61.15
C ASN A 755 -11.20 21.39 -61.39
N SER A 756 -11.60 22.34 -60.51
CA SER A 756 -11.31 22.63 -59.08
C SER A 756 -12.12 23.86 -58.62
N ALA A 757 -12.54 23.90 -57.34
CA ALA A 757 -12.91 25.09 -56.54
C ALA A 757 -14.13 25.95 -56.95
N GLY A 758 -14.55 26.85 -56.03
CA GLY A 758 -15.69 27.78 -56.15
C GLY A 758 -16.92 27.31 -55.34
N VAL A 759 -17.31 27.77 -54.14
CA VAL A 759 -17.31 29.08 -53.41
C VAL A 759 -18.69 29.78 -53.41
N SER A 760 -19.37 29.61 -52.27
CA SER A 760 -20.25 30.54 -51.50
C SER A 760 -21.64 31.05 -51.98
N THR A 761 -22.51 31.20 -50.96
CA THR A 761 -23.48 32.29 -50.65
C THR A 761 -24.82 32.46 -51.40
N GLN A 762 -25.90 32.46 -50.59
CA GLN A 762 -27.08 33.38 -50.62
C GLN A 762 -28.11 33.28 -51.78
N GLU A 763 -29.40 33.64 -51.63
CA GLU A 763 -30.34 33.70 -50.47
C GLU A 763 -31.79 33.88 -50.99
N LYS A 764 -32.82 33.26 -50.38
CA LYS A 764 -34.27 33.64 -50.49
C LYS A 764 -34.93 33.51 -51.90
N GLN A 765 -36.27 33.52 -52.13
CA GLN A 765 -37.47 33.63 -51.28
C GLN A 765 -38.78 33.07 -51.93
N ASN A 766 -39.81 32.82 -51.10
CA ASN A 766 -41.28 32.94 -51.31
C ASN A 766 -42.08 32.15 -52.38
N VAL A 767 -43.11 31.40 -51.90
CA VAL A 767 -44.54 31.34 -52.33
C VAL A 767 -45.33 31.02 -51.02
N VAL A 768 -46.22 31.84 -50.42
CA VAL A 768 -47.65 32.19 -50.75
C VAL A 768 -48.57 30.94 -50.76
N GLN A 769 -49.77 30.81 -50.17
CA GLN A 769 -50.86 31.68 -49.60
C GLN A 769 -51.19 31.25 -48.11
N GLU A 770 -52.08 31.79 -47.23
CA GLU A 770 -53.35 32.58 -47.25
C GLU A 770 -54.66 31.75 -47.44
N ILE A 771 -55.85 31.97 -46.80
CA ILE A 771 -56.36 32.97 -45.81
C ILE A 771 -57.49 32.38 -44.88
N ASN A 772 -57.72 33.01 -43.70
CA ASN A 772 -58.99 33.26 -42.95
C ASN A 772 -59.95 32.18 -42.31
N ALA A 773 -60.08 32.28 -40.98
CA ALA A 773 -61.28 32.60 -40.15
C ALA A 773 -62.65 31.85 -40.22
N GLY A 774 -63.30 31.66 -39.05
CA GLY A 774 -64.77 31.46 -38.90
C GLY A 774 -65.22 30.52 -37.76
N VAL A 775 -66.31 30.86 -37.04
CA VAL A 775 -66.93 30.04 -35.96
C VAL A 775 -68.41 29.80 -36.25
N PRO A 776 -68.95 28.58 -35.98
CA PRO A 776 -70.27 28.48 -35.36
C PRO A 776 -70.49 27.38 -34.29
N THR A 777 -71.61 27.58 -33.57
CA THR A 777 -72.39 26.78 -32.59
C THR A 777 -72.86 25.38 -33.03
N GLN A 778 -73.51 24.49 -32.23
CA GLN A 778 -73.63 24.17 -30.77
C GLN A 778 -74.66 22.99 -30.61
N GLU A 779 -75.25 22.77 -29.41
CA GLU A 779 -76.25 21.74 -28.99
C GLU A 779 -75.69 20.34 -28.61
N LYS A 780 -76.14 19.58 -27.59
CA LYS A 780 -77.12 19.64 -26.44
C LYS A 780 -76.81 18.40 -25.53
N GLN A 781 -77.21 18.17 -24.27
CA GLN A 781 -77.85 18.81 -23.08
C GLN A 781 -77.31 17.99 -21.84
N ASN A 782 -77.73 17.99 -20.54
CA ASN A 782 -78.82 18.47 -19.68
C ASN A 782 -78.28 18.54 -18.20
N VAL A 783 -78.69 19.44 -17.29
CA VAL A 783 -79.76 19.32 -16.22
C VAL A 783 -79.48 18.21 -15.17
N VAL A 784 -79.33 18.48 -13.85
CA VAL A 784 -80.18 19.27 -12.90
C VAL A 784 -79.41 20.23 -11.93
N GLN A 785 -80.15 21.25 -11.47
CA GLN A 785 -80.04 22.29 -10.39
C GLN A 785 -79.39 21.93 -9.01
N GLU A 786 -79.10 22.83 -8.03
CA GLU A 786 -79.38 24.29 -7.84
C GLU A 786 -78.53 25.05 -6.77
N SER A 787 -78.33 26.37 -6.96
CA SER A 787 -78.29 27.48 -5.94
C SER A 787 -77.18 27.52 -4.84
N SER A 788 -76.75 28.65 -4.25
CA SER A 788 -76.97 30.11 -4.48
C SER A 788 -75.78 30.95 -3.93
N ALA A 789 -75.79 32.29 -4.14
CA ALA A 789 -74.67 33.23 -3.90
C ALA A 789 -74.71 33.98 -2.54
N GLY A 790 -73.64 34.74 -2.17
CA GLY A 790 -73.73 35.70 -1.05
C GLY A 790 -72.43 36.34 -0.49
N VAL A 791 -71.98 37.45 -1.09
CA VAL A 791 -70.95 38.43 -0.63
C VAL A 791 -71.62 39.51 0.29
N PRO A 792 -71.00 40.38 1.17
CA PRO A 792 -69.61 40.60 1.68
C PRO A 792 -69.40 40.93 3.23
N THR A 793 -68.12 41.09 3.65
CA THR A 793 -67.54 42.08 4.64
C THR A 793 -67.76 42.10 6.19
N GLN A 794 -66.67 42.57 6.85
CA GLN A 794 -66.55 43.43 8.07
C GLN A 794 -66.02 42.87 9.43
N GLU A 795 -65.71 43.78 10.37
CA GLU A 795 -64.69 43.64 11.44
C GLU A 795 -65.18 43.26 12.86
N LYS A 796 -64.18 43.04 13.75
CA LYS A 796 -64.06 43.48 15.18
C LYS A 796 -64.21 42.47 16.34
N GLN A 797 -63.74 42.90 17.52
CA GLN A 797 -63.32 42.10 18.69
C GLN A 797 -64.15 42.39 19.96
N SER A 798 -64.36 41.37 20.82
CA SER A 798 -64.37 41.45 22.30
C SER A 798 -64.47 40.03 22.91
N VAL A 799 -63.54 39.51 23.73
CA VAL A 799 -63.25 39.72 25.19
C VAL A 799 -64.35 39.18 26.14
N VAL A 800 -63.93 38.59 27.29
CA VAL A 800 -64.69 38.18 28.53
C VAL A 800 -65.31 36.75 28.54
N GLN A 801 -65.41 35.95 29.64
CA GLN A 801 -64.59 35.70 30.87
C GLN A 801 -65.18 34.52 31.74
N GLU A 802 -64.31 33.70 32.39
CA GLU A 802 -64.47 32.89 33.64
C GLU A 802 -65.61 31.86 33.98
N SER A 803 -65.25 30.95 34.92
CA SER A 803 -66.09 30.24 35.95
C SER A 803 -66.95 29.01 35.54
N SER A 804 -67.22 27.98 36.38
CA SER A 804 -66.61 27.49 37.66
C SER A 804 -67.18 26.12 38.13
N ALA A 805 -66.38 25.28 38.83
CA ALA A 805 -66.76 24.13 39.70
C ALA A 805 -67.55 22.94 39.06
N GLY A 806 -67.66 21.72 39.64
CA GLY A 806 -67.12 21.06 40.86
C GLY A 806 -67.72 19.63 41.05
N VAL A 807 -67.51 18.95 42.20
CA VAL A 807 -68.17 17.67 42.67
C VAL A 807 -67.67 16.38 41.95
N SER A 808 -66.77 15.53 42.52
CA SER A 808 -66.93 14.37 43.47
C SER A 808 -67.78 13.19 42.96
N THR A 809 -67.45 11.88 43.11
CA THR A 809 -66.95 11.10 44.27
C THR A 809 -66.01 9.92 43.87
N GLN A 810 -64.88 9.68 44.56
CA GLN A 810 -64.63 8.62 45.58
C GLN A 810 -65.00 7.15 45.25
N GLU A 811 -63.98 6.27 45.24
CA GLU A 811 -63.93 5.05 46.07
C GLU A 811 -62.47 4.65 46.41
N LYS A 812 -62.25 3.62 47.25
CA LYS A 812 -60.94 3.10 47.73
C LYS A 812 -60.85 1.57 47.43
N GLN A 813 -59.82 0.76 47.73
CA GLN A 813 -58.57 0.90 48.49
C GLN A 813 -57.62 -0.29 48.16
N SER A 814 -56.29 -0.09 48.19
CA SER A 814 -55.32 -1.05 48.80
C SER A 814 -53.93 -0.39 48.88
N VAL A 815 -53.01 -0.93 49.70
CA VAL A 815 -51.82 -0.21 50.20
C VAL A 815 -50.59 -1.10 50.24
N VAL A 816 -49.46 -0.58 49.74
CA VAL A 816 -48.11 -0.79 50.29
C VAL A 816 -47.43 0.59 50.34
N GLN A 817 -46.52 0.78 51.29
CA GLN A 817 -45.99 2.08 51.70
C GLN A 817 -44.47 2.02 51.82
N GLU A 818 -43.74 2.96 51.20
CA GLU A 818 -42.32 3.18 51.49
C GLU A 818 -41.95 4.67 51.42
N SER A 819 -40.89 5.06 52.15
CA SER A 819 -40.69 6.45 52.59
C SER A 819 -39.61 7.21 51.82
N SER A 820 -39.95 8.35 51.22
CA SER A 820 -38.96 9.32 50.73
C SER A 820 -38.52 10.28 51.84
N ALA A 821 -37.29 10.15 52.34
CA ALA A 821 -36.65 11.16 53.17
C ALA A 821 -36.20 12.35 52.30
N GLY A 822 -36.45 13.58 52.78
CA GLY A 822 -36.08 14.79 52.03
C GLY A 822 -34.56 14.99 51.96
N VAL A 823 -34.00 14.96 50.75
CA VAL A 823 -32.57 15.28 50.52
C VAL A 823 -32.34 16.76 50.85
N SER A 824 -31.42 17.04 51.77
CA SER A 824 -31.14 18.40 52.21
C SER A 824 -30.62 19.28 51.07
N PHE A 825 -31.20 20.47 50.93
CA PHE A 825 -30.86 21.47 49.90
C PHE A 825 -29.36 21.83 49.88
N VAL A 826 -28.68 21.71 51.03
CA VAL A 826 -27.24 21.95 51.20
C VAL A 826 -26.39 20.98 50.35
N LEU A 827 -26.82 19.71 50.22
CA LEU A 827 -26.07 18.66 49.51
C LEU A 827 -26.05 18.89 47.99
N ILE A 828 -27.14 19.42 47.44
CA ILE A 828 -27.25 19.76 46.01
C ILE A 828 -26.34 20.95 45.69
N ILE A 829 -26.29 21.96 46.57
CA ILE A 829 -25.42 23.14 46.41
C ILE A 829 -23.94 22.74 46.47
N THR A 830 -23.53 21.87 47.40
CA THR A 830 -22.13 21.42 47.48
C THR A 830 -21.72 20.57 46.27
N LEU A 831 -22.59 19.69 45.77
CA LEU A 831 -22.32 18.89 44.57
C LEU A 831 -22.19 19.72 43.29
N LEU A 832 -22.83 20.88 43.20
CA LEU A 832 -22.70 21.79 42.05
C LEU A 832 -21.47 22.72 42.13
N ILE A 833 -21.06 23.14 43.33
CA ILE A 833 -19.91 24.05 43.50
C ILE A 833 -18.56 23.35 43.22
N ILE A 834 -18.41 22.09 43.62
CA ILE A 834 -17.16 21.32 43.45
C ILE A 834 -16.69 21.24 41.98
N PRO A 835 -17.49 20.79 40.99
CA PRO A 835 -17.04 20.71 39.59
C PRO A 835 -16.73 22.09 39.00
N ILE A 836 -17.46 23.14 39.40
CA ILE A 836 -17.18 24.52 38.96
C ILE A 836 -15.82 25.00 39.49
N ALA A 837 -15.50 24.73 40.76
CA ALA A 837 -14.20 25.04 41.34
C ALA A 837 -13.04 24.28 40.65
N VAL A 838 -13.26 23.00 40.30
CA VAL A 838 -12.28 22.20 39.54
C VAL A 838 -12.05 22.78 38.14
N LEU A 839 -13.10 23.16 37.41
CA LEU A 839 -12.96 23.80 36.09
C LEU A 839 -12.21 25.14 36.16
N ILE A 840 -12.46 25.95 37.19
CA ILE A 840 -11.72 27.19 37.43
C ILE A 840 -10.23 26.90 37.73
N ALA A 841 -9.94 25.90 38.56
CA ALA A 841 -8.56 25.48 38.84
C ALA A 841 -7.81 24.99 37.58
N ILE A 842 -8.48 24.21 36.72
CA ILE A 842 -7.94 23.76 35.43
C ILE A 842 -7.68 24.96 34.51
N ALA A 843 -8.60 25.92 34.40
CA ALA A 843 -8.42 27.13 33.60
C ALA A 843 -7.24 27.99 34.10
N ILE A 844 -7.07 28.12 35.42
CA ILE A 844 -5.92 28.81 36.04
C ILE A 844 -4.62 28.05 35.74
N PHE A 845 -4.61 26.72 35.86
CA PHE A 845 -3.43 25.89 35.57
C PHE A 845 -3.01 25.96 34.09
N ILE A 846 -3.96 25.91 33.16
CA ILE A 846 -3.72 26.11 31.72
C ILE A 846 -3.14 27.50 31.47
N ARG A 847 -3.71 28.56 32.07
CA ARG A 847 -3.22 29.94 31.92
C ARG A 847 -1.81 30.10 32.48
N TRP A 848 -1.52 29.51 33.65
CA TRP A 848 -0.20 29.50 34.27
C TRP A 848 0.84 28.75 33.41
N ARG A 849 0.50 27.55 32.92
CA ARG A 849 1.35 26.77 32.00
C ARG A 849 1.63 27.53 30.70
N LYS A 850 0.65 28.27 30.16
CA LYS A 850 0.83 29.07 28.94
C LYS A 850 1.76 30.26 29.14
N VAL A 851 1.75 30.90 30.31
CA VAL A 851 2.73 31.94 30.70
C VAL A 851 4.13 31.36 30.88
N ARG A 852 4.25 30.11 31.36
CA ARG A 852 5.54 29.44 31.62
C ARG A 852 6.22 28.80 30.39
N MET A 853 5.59 28.85 29.21
CA MET A 853 6.14 28.27 27.96
C MET A 853 6.45 29.31 26.87
N TYR A 854 6.31 30.61 27.17
CA TYR A 854 6.64 31.72 26.27
C TYR A 854 7.33 32.88 27.02
N GLY A 855 8.17 32.56 28.01
CA GLY A 855 8.91 33.55 28.82
C GLY A 855 10.28 33.01 29.24
N GLY A 856 11.32 33.62 28.68
CA GLY A 856 12.74 33.24 28.82
C GLY A 856 13.33 32.75 27.50
N ASP A 857 14.32 33.39 26.87
CA ASP A 857 15.02 34.63 27.24
C ASP A 857 15.29 35.51 26.00
N ILE A 858 15.16 36.83 26.17
CA ILE A 858 15.95 37.82 25.41
C ILE A 858 16.43 38.87 26.41
N ASP A 859 17.61 38.62 26.97
CA ASP A 859 18.32 39.62 27.76
C ASP A 859 19.13 40.50 26.81
N HIS A 860 18.67 41.73 26.56
CA HIS A 860 19.46 42.73 25.84
C HIS A 860 19.48 44.05 26.61
N LYS A 861 20.71 44.48 26.91
CA LYS A 861 21.08 45.71 27.64
C LYS A 861 20.16 46.89 27.37
N SER A 862 19.78 47.57 28.45
CA SER A 862 19.25 48.93 28.38
C SER A 862 20.30 49.90 27.84
N GLU A 863 19.96 50.69 26.82
CA GLU A 863 20.57 52.02 26.65
C GLU A 863 19.55 53.02 26.10
N SER A 864 19.62 54.25 26.62
CA SER A 864 18.61 55.31 26.51
C SER A 864 18.49 55.91 25.09
N SER A 865 17.27 56.22 24.62
CA SER A 865 16.82 57.64 24.43
C SER A 865 15.45 57.88 23.73
N SER A 866 14.68 58.81 24.31
CA SER A 866 13.77 59.84 23.75
C SER A 866 12.84 59.66 22.51
N VAL A 867 11.53 59.87 22.75
CA VAL A 867 10.61 60.87 22.12
C VAL A 867 10.27 60.83 20.60
N GLY A 868 8.95 60.90 20.29
CA GLY A 868 8.36 61.33 18.99
C GLY A 868 7.30 60.34 18.44
N ILE A 869 5.97 60.57 18.42
CA ILE A 869 5.10 61.64 17.83
C ILE A 869 4.81 61.45 16.31
N LEU A 870 3.53 61.14 16.00
CA LEU A 870 2.73 61.30 14.75
C LEU A 870 3.37 61.10 13.35
N GLY A 871 2.66 60.39 12.44
CA GLY A 871 2.63 60.83 11.02
C GLY A 871 2.30 59.84 9.87
N LYS A 872 1.02 59.56 9.63
CA LYS A 872 0.28 59.62 8.32
C LYS A 872 0.96 59.32 6.94
N LEU A 873 0.13 58.77 6.02
CA LEU A 873 0.11 58.90 4.53
C LEU A 873 0.77 57.85 3.57
N ARG A 874 0.00 56.80 3.28
CA ARG A 874 -0.51 56.38 1.93
C ARG A 874 0.10 57.01 0.64
N GLY A 875 0.72 56.16 -0.22
CA GLY A 875 0.95 56.35 -1.67
C GLY A 875 1.84 55.23 -2.23
N LYS A 876 1.42 54.31 -3.11
CA LYS A 876 0.97 54.40 -4.53
C LYS A 876 2.11 54.77 -5.50
N GLY A 877 2.63 53.77 -6.24
CA GLY A 877 3.62 53.95 -7.32
C GLY A 877 3.96 52.63 -8.01
N SER A 878 4.00 52.61 -9.34
CA SER A 878 4.23 51.43 -10.19
C SER A 878 5.52 51.56 -11.00
N GLY A 879 6.23 50.45 -11.22
CA GLY A 879 7.36 50.39 -12.15
C GLY A 879 7.59 48.96 -12.63
N GLY A 880 7.29 48.69 -13.91
CA GLY A 880 7.52 47.38 -14.53
C GLY A 880 8.72 47.42 -15.48
N LEU A 881 9.31 46.25 -15.72
CA LEU A 881 10.29 46.01 -16.79
C LEU A 881 9.88 44.74 -17.53
N ASN A 882 9.98 44.77 -18.86
CA ASN A 882 9.52 43.69 -19.74
C ASN A 882 10.34 43.70 -21.03
N LEU A 883 11.01 42.58 -21.33
CA LEU A 883 11.70 42.20 -22.59
C LEU A 883 12.44 40.87 -22.34
N GLY A 884 12.37 39.82 -23.16
CA GLY A 884 11.46 39.62 -24.31
C GLY A 884 11.98 38.75 -25.47
N THR A 885 12.66 37.62 -25.23
CA THR A 885 13.18 36.68 -26.28
C THR A 885 13.47 35.29 -25.65
N PHE A 886 13.35 34.10 -26.28
CA PHE A 886 12.71 33.61 -27.51
C PHE A 886 12.45 32.08 -27.33
N PHE A 887 11.79 31.38 -28.26
CA PHE A 887 11.37 29.96 -28.11
C PHE A 887 12.50 28.91 -28.23
N ALA A 888 12.48 27.83 -27.41
CA ALA A 888 12.27 26.42 -27.84
C ALA A 888 12.55 25.33 -26.76
N THR A 889 11.62 24.37 -26.63
CA THR A 889 11.73 22.94 -26.20
C THR A 889 12.97 22.38 -25.46
N HIS A 890 12.76 21.67 -24.34
CA HIS A 890 12.90 20.19 -24.24
C HIS A 890 12.42 19.60 -22.88
N LYS A 891 12.31 18.26 -22.79
CA LYS A 891 11.84 17.49 -21.60
C LYS A 891 12.86 17.48 -20.43
N GLY A 892 12.36 17.38 -19.19
CA GLY A 892 13.10 16.90 -18.01
C GLY A 892 12.13 16.60 -16.85
N TYR A 893 11.95 15.35 -16.41
CA TYR A 893 12.80 14.60 -15.46
C TYR A 893 13.08 15.35 -14.15
N SER A 894 12.28 15.04 -13.11
CA SER A 894 12.53 15.45 -11.73
C SER A 894 13.39 14.40 -11.01
N ARG A 895 14.37 14.85 -10.23
CA ARG A 895 15.55 14.05 -9.83
C ARG A 895 15.45 13.40 -8.43
N LYS A 896 14.24 13.27 -7.88
CA LYS A 896 14.02 12.96 -6.44
C LYS A 896 13.78 11.48 -6.07
N GLY A 897 13.47 10.61 -7.03
CA GLY A 897 13.05 9.22 -6.74
C GLY A 897 14.18 8.20 -6.49
N PHE A 898 15.44 8.57 -6.73
CA PHE A 898 16.54 7.59 -6.87
C PHE A 898 17.27 7.23 -5.57
N ASP A 899 17.05 7.95 -4.48
CA ASP A 899 17.84 7.83 -3.25
C ASP A 899 17.37 6.73 -2.28
N ARG A 900 16.41 5.88 -2.70
CA ARG A 900 15.85 4.77 -1.90
C ARG A 900 16.42 3.39 -2.22
N LEU A 901 17.18 3.24 -3.31
CA LEU A 901 17.73 1.94 -3.76
C LEU A 901 19.09 1.61 -3.11
N SER A 902 19.29 2.06 -1.86
CA SER A 902 20.49 1.79 -1.03
C SER A 902 20.13 1.19 0.33
N THR A 903 18.90 0.70 0.48
CA THR A 903 18.41 -0.01 1.66
C THR A 903 18.03 -1.42 1.25
N GLU A 904 18.64 -2.39 1.90
CA GLU A 904 18.50 -3.81 1.60
C GLU A 904 17.47 -4.40 2.54
N GLY A 905 16.53 -5.17 1.99
CA GLY A 905 15.32 -5.58 2.69
C GLY A 905 14.93 -7.01 2.35
N SER A 906 14.88 -7.83 3.40
CA SER A 906 14.14 -9.10 3.44
C SER A 906 14.36 -10.05 2.26
N ASP A 907 15.56 -10.61 2.17
CA ASP A 907 15.71 -11.98 1.68
C ASP A 907 15.01 -12.92 2.69
N GLN A 908 13.78 -13.34 2.40
CA GLN A 908 13.02 -14.28 3.21
C GLN A 908 12.49 -15.42 2.32
N GLU A 909 12.87 -16.65 2.66
CA GLU A 909 12.38 -17.88 2.04
C GLU A 909 11.16 -18.41 2.79
N LYS A 910 10.42 -19.32 2.14
CA LYS A 910 9.23 -19.95 2.70
C LYS A 910 9.33 -21.45 2.46
N ASP A 911 9.69 -22.19 3.51
CA ASP A 911 9.65 -23.66 3.51
C ASP A 911 8.18 -24.15 3.53
N ASP A 912 7.91 -25.21 2.76
CA ASP A 912 6.67 -26.00 2.82
C ASP A 912 6.95 -27.36 3.50
N ASP A 913 5.89 -27.98 4.03
CA ASP A 913 5.82 -29.29 4.71
C ASP A 913 6.65 -29.53 5.99
N ASP A 914 5.98 -29.98 7.05
CA ASP A 914 5.99 -31.43 7.35
C ASP A 914 4.74 -31.87 8.14
N GLY A 915 4.50 -33.17 8.18
CA GLY A 915 3.27 -33.80 8.63
C GLY A 915 3.04 -33.86 10.15
N SER A 916 1.87 -34.38 10.50
CA SER A 916 1.44 -34.63 11.87
C SER A 916 2.20 -35.75 12.56
N ASP A 917 2.47 -35.60 13.86
CA ASP A 917 2.73 -36.73 14.75
C ASP A 917 1.73 -36.70 15.92
N SER A 918 1.21 -37.85 16.33
CA SER A 918 0.06 -37.96 17.23
C SER A 918 0.26 -39.01 18.32
N GLU A 919 0.25 -38.61 19.59
CA GLU A 919 0.26 -39.53 20.73
C GLU A 919 -1.16 -39.82 21.24
N GLU A 920 -1.60 -41.08 21.12
CA GLU A 920 -2.80 -41.60 21.81
C GLU A 920 -2.46 -42.02 23.25
N GLU A 921 -3.26 -41.61 24.24
CA GLU A 921 -3.16 -42.14 25.61
C GLU A 921 -4.18 -43.27 25.86
N TYR A 922 -3.74 -44.34 26.53
CA TYR A 922 -4.34 -45.67 26.45
C TYR A 922 -5.47 -45.92 27.48
N SER A 923 -6.61 -46.47 27.04
CA SER A 923 -7.76 -46.80 27.90
C SER A 923 -7.60 -48.09 28.73
N ALA A 924 -8.19 -48.13 29.92
CA ALA A 924 -8.13 -49.29 30.83
C ALA A 924 -9.28 -50.33 30.60
N PRO A 925 -9.06 -51.65 30.83
CA PRO A 925 -10.06 -52.70 30.54
C PRO A 925 -11.17 -52.88 31.62
N PRO A 926 -12.27 -53.61 31.30
CA PRO A 926 -13.52 -53.62 32.09
C PRO A 926 -13.65 -54.74 33.15
N ILE A 927 -14.71 -54.65 33.97
CA ILE A 927 -15.14 -55.67 34.95
C ILE A 927 -16.52 -56.27 34.51
N PRO A 928 -16.80 -57.59 34.68
CA PRO A 928 -18.00 -58.23 34.13
C PRO A 928 -19.27 -58.13 35.02
N PRO A 929 -20.49 -58.38 34.48
CA PRO A 929 -21.77 -58.26 35.18
C PRO A 929 -22.42 -59.59 35.62
N ALA A 930 -23.31 -59.54 36.63
CA ALA A 930 -24.45 -60.46 36.94
C ALA A 930 -24.95 -60.26 38.39
N PRO A 931 -26.14 -60.76 38.82
CA PRO A 931 -27.33 -61.18 38.07
C PRO A 931 -28.71 -60.67 38.61
N VAL A 932 -29.67 -60.54 37.68
CA VAL A 932 -31.09 -61.01 37.76
C VAL A 932 -31.92 -60.86 39.07
N SER A 933 -33.07 -60.16 38.98
CA SER A 933 -34.38 -60.78 39.30
C SER A 933 -35.60 -60.01 38.77
N SER A 934 -36.62 -60.78 38.45
CA SER A 934 -37.89 -60.47 37.76
C SER A 934 -38.87 -59.53 38.47
N SER A 935 -39.58 -58.72 37.67
CA SER A 935 -41.05 -58.78 37.60
C SER A 935 -41.55 -58.40 36.19
#